data_AF-A0A8J1LHV0-F1
#
_entry.id   AF-A0A8J1LHV0-F1
#
_cell.length_a   1.000
_cell.length_b   1.000
_cell.length_c   1.000
_cell.angle_alpha   90.00
_cell.angle_beta   90.00
_cell.angle_gamma   90.00
#
_symmetry.space_group_name_H-M   'P 1'
#
loop_
_entity.id
_entity.type
_entity.pdbx_description
1 polymer ?
#
loop_
_entity_poly.entity_id
_entity_poly.type
_entity_poly.pdbx_seq_one_letter_code
_entity_poly.pdbx_strand_id
1 'polypeptide(L)'
;MAESSSDSDSYLRTRASRRGPMRASHMQARSRGVVDVSEKIHTLANTLQLKETLEQSIDHLRSKRLSRLSGTRSASLSSLCTSDLDAGETVPVRHKLQPTSPLKDYSNRGATWRRRRSHSANVRFVDEANNSDQLHTMHQSLRDLSSDQLRLNEDFSREFSRRNRTDAETKRALDELTAHVNETQRQESASERVERRLQELEREMKTERQKVEHHQDHLGHVSVQLQEALKKKESLAEEVASSLKEKLGQAEREKMQMETELIKYRKRLDQTEGSREALLCQVDDLRAQLLKADDDRGLLQHQVSHLSLLSQRETQEEERRARTVERRELEKQELERQILELRAQLSRSAILSEVEELKRSLEQKDHERTQLAAHIEALTSDMDKREKQQMKMLQQLKDIQSRYEICESERQQAVDHASELNQQLEEMSQEAERYLRELRQTEALRAETEKKKVELKTKAQAAVKHWKLKFKKLEREIEKQEETINQITDSSIQVTKERDEMRSQFQATLQQADSLRRELAEILARRAQQEEELHLRDVRLSEAREQHLELERDLQESQETVGRLQVELEKHRDLLHQMREDHDKLQEALLSSDQTQKKNKERMLELQEAVKNVSLERAELSNQLAKEIKASKDLQKNLCEAQKQAEFAREELTLAGKQLKMEREVHQKELTDMHSAAQSTKSKHERSVQEMITHFRQEREELENHIHTLKAELVDSKSLIKSERQRIERMKVECDKLAEEVSQMTEENASLHSNYQLAMQGVDDKEREIKSIELNAGKLEVVNQKLTERLNSVETEQETILSAIEAELNTACHLLSKDSMDNFKAISNTSHLRNDPHYRLAETKTKLQWLCEEVKERKEQNRKIQCQLQHSQEQLKEQRQNRDSELEALCQQITEQKQKLVEADQEKKELLEKSQRRDEEMWLLQDRVMDLERSTRMALDHLESVPEKLSLLDSMKDLCDSHQQREVMEERYAQYREIVGSLQQQLEDSKRRIQEYREEKVKAEAHSVRLASLSSSLRAHNSSLSNSLLSDHSAASLKGRHSDFLGDHIQFITMKGKAS
;
A
#
# COMPACT_ATOMS: atom_id res chain seq x y z
N MET A 1 17.87 42.74 -48.74
CA MET A 1 18.83 42.38 -47.67
C MET A 1 18.29 41.08 -47.08
N ALA A 2 18.62 39.92 -47.65
CA ALA A 2 19.95 39.30 -47.78
C ALA A 2 20.34 38.61 -46.45
N GLU A 3 20.69 37.32 -46.41
CA GLU A 3 20.84 36.34 -47.50
C GLU A 3 20.57 34.89 -47.01
N SER A 4 20.15 34.01 -47.93
CA SER A 4 20.64 32.63 -48.23
C SER A 4 21.18 31.72 -47.09
N SER A 5 20.98 30.38 -47.07
CA SER A 5 20.38 29.36 -47.97
C SER A 5 20.12 28.05 -47.17
N SER A 6 19.67 26.87 -47.65
CA SER A 6 19.31 26.32 -48.99
C SER A 6 18.33 25.13 -48.83
N ASP A 7 17.34 25.04 -49.74
CA ASP A 7 16.80 23.87 -50.48
C ASP A 7 16.40 22.53 -49.77
N SER A 8 15.28 21.84 -50.06
CA SER A 8 14.61 21.42 -51.34
C SER A 8 15.37 20.28 -52.07
N ASP A 9 14.83 19.24 -52.75
CA ASP A 9 13.48 18.75 -53.16
C ASP A 9 13.58 17.19 -53.38
N SER A 10 12.62 16.42 -53.93
CA SER A 10 11.23 16.07 -53.55
C SER A 10 10.58 15.10 -54.61
N TYR A 11 9.26 15.19 -54.85
CA TYR A 11 8.45 14.67 -55.98
C TYR A 11 8.42 13.18 -56.47
N LEU A 12 7.19 12.62 -56.42
CA LEU A 12 6.42 11.87 -57.46
C LEU A 12 6.52 10.33 -57.71
N ARG A 13 5.38 9.67 -57.40
CA ARG A 13 4.54 8.72 -58.21
C ARG A 13 5.18 7.66 -59.16
N THR A 14 4.67 6.41 -59.08
CA THR A 14 3.80 5.71 -60.09
C THR A 14 3.67 4.21 -59.74
N ARG A 15 2.54 3.71 -59.20
CA ARG A 15 1.28 3.20 -59.83
C ARG A 15 1.29 1.74 -60.38
N ALA A 16 1.03 0.79 -59.46
CA ALA A 16 0.08 -0.34 -59.59
C ALA A 16 0.35 -1.64 -60.39
N SER A 17 -0.38 -2.69 -59.95
CA SER A 17 -0.96 -3.83 -60.72
C SER A 17 -0.31 -5.23 -60.72
N ARG A 18 -0.81 -6.06 -59.78
CA ARG A 18 -1.53 -7.34 -59.97
C ARG A 18 -0.86 -8.59 -60.61
N ARG A 19 -1.29 -9.75 -60.07
CA ARG A 19 -1.23 -11.17 -60.55
C ARG A 19 0.07 -11.97 -60.31
N GLY A 20 -0.07 -13.09 -59.58
CA GLY A 20 0.66 -14.35 -59.83
C GLY A 20 -0.18 -15.26 -60.77
N PRO A 21 -0.22 -16.61 -60.64
CA PRO A 21 0.32 -17.49 -59.59
C PRO A 21 1.03 -18.76 -60.17
N MET A 22 0.75 -19.95 -59.62
CA MET A 22 1.28 -21.31 -59.91
C MET A 22 2.64 -21.61 -59.25
N ARG A 23 2.78 -22.60 -58.35
CA ARG A 23 2.49 -24.07 -58.37
C ARG A 23 3.62 -24.91 -59.00
N ALA A 24 4.33 -25.61 -58.14
CA ALA A 24 4.83 -26.97 -58.37
C ALA A 24 4.60 -27.78 -57.08
N SER A 25 4.59 -29.11 -57.16
CA SER A 25 4.32 -30.00 -56.01
C SER A 25 4.88 -31.40 -56.27
N HIS A 26 5.01 -32.20 -55.20
CA HIS A 26 5.36 -33.64 -55.24
C HIS A 26 6.83 -33.96 -55.64
N MET A 27 7.46 -35.05 -55.18
CA MET A 27 7.03 -36.15 -54.29
C MET A 27 8.22 -36.76 -53.51
N GLN A 28 7.92 -37.51 -52.44
CA GLN A 28 8.60 -38.72 -51.86
C GLN A 28 10.14 -38.95 -52.02
N ALA A 29 10.88 -39.53 -51.05
CA ALA A 29 10.49 -40.26 -49.84
C ALA A 29 11.59 -40.30 -48.73
N ARG A 30 11.12 -40.51 -47.49
CA ARG A 30 11.72 -41.30 -46.37
C ARG A 30 13.26 -41.43 -46.27
N SER A 31 13.82 -40.77 -45.25
CA SER A 31 14.76 -41.41 -44.30
C SER A 31 14.46 -40.94 -42.88
N ARG A 32 14.30 -41.85 -41.91
CA ARG A 32 14.08 -41.54 -40.49
C ARG A 32 15.41 -41.52 -39.73
N GLY A 33 15.54 -40.63 -38.74
CA GLY A 33 16.47 -40.79 -37.62
C GLY A 33 17.42 -39.62 -37.35
N VAL A 34 17.99 -39.63 -36.15
CA VAL A 34 19.10 -38.79 -35.65
C VAL A 34 18.81 -37.30 -35.42
N VAL A 35 18.22 -36.55 -36.35
CA VAL A 35 18.06 -35.07 -36.20
C VAL A 35 17.25 -34.66 -34.96
N ASP A 36 16.16 -35.40 -34.70
CA ASP A 36 15.24 -35.20 -33.57
C ASP A 36 15.90 -35.33 -32.18
N VAL A 37 17.11 -35.93 -32.08
CA VAL A 37 17.86 -36.01 -30.80
C VAL A 37 18.61 -34.71 -30.52
N SER A 38 19.24 -34.10 -31.52
CA SER A 38 19.95 -32.82 -31.34
C SER A 38 19.00 -31.67 -31.02
N GLU A 39 17.83 -31.61 -31.67
CA GLU A 39 16.80 -30.62 -31.35
C GLU A 39 16.20 -30.84 -29.95
N LYS A 40 16.07 -32.10 -29.49
CA LYS A 40 15.67 -32.42 -28.11
C LYS A 40 16.76 -32.10 -27.08
N ILE A 41 18.04 -32.30 -27.39
CA ILE A 41 19.15 -31.89 -26.53
C ILE A 41 19.23 -30.36 -26.44
N HIS A 42 19.06 -29.62 -27.55
CA HIS A 42 19.09 -28.15 -27.51
C HIS A 42 17.85 -27.55 -26.83
N THR A 43 16.65 -28.12 -27.02
CA THR A 43 15.47 -27.69 -26.24
C THR A 43 15.59 -28.07 -24.76
N LEU A 44 16.10 -29.26 -24.41
CA LEU A 44 16.39 -29.60 -23.02
C LEU A 44 17.44 -28.68 -22.40
N ALA A 45 18.55 -28.40 -23.09
CA ALA A 45 19.57 -27.44 -22.64
C ALA A 45 18.99 -26.03 -22.45
N ASN A 46 18.16 -25.55 -23.38
CA ASN A 46 17.46 -24.28 -23.22
C ASN A 46 16.46 -24.29 -22.04
N THR A 47 15.78 -25.41 -21.77
CA THR A 47 14.93 -25.53 -20.56
C THR A 47 15.74 -25.67 -19.26
N LEU A 48 16.96 -26.18 -19.31
CA LEU A 48 17.87 -26.24 -18.17
C LEU A 48 18.46 -24.86 -17.89
N GLN A 49 18.92 -24.11 -18.90
CA GLN A 49 19.31 -22.71 -18.73
C GLN A 49 18.14 -21.82 -18.30
N LEU A 50 16.91 -22.06 -18.79
CA LEU A 50 15.72 -21.39 -18.28
C LEU A 50 15.41 -21.76 -16.83
N LYS A 51 15.64 -23.02 -16.42
CA LYS A 51 15.53 -23.41 -15.01
C LYS A 51 16.61 -22.75 -14.16
N GLU A 52 17.89 -22.81 -14.53
CA GLU A 52 18.99 -22.17 -13.80
C GLU A 52 18.80 -20.66 -13.70
N THR A 53 18.38 -19.97 -14.77
CA THR A 53 18.12 -18.52 -14.72
C THR A 53 16.85 -18.17 -13.94
N LEU A 54 15.81 -19.01 -13.97
CA LEU A 54 14.64 -18.85 -13.10
C LEU A 54 14.96 -19.17 -11.63
N GLU A 55 15.83 -20.14 -11.36
CA GLU A 55 16.25 -20.56 -10.01
C GLU A 55 17.19 -19.52 -9.41
N GLN A 56 18.17 -19.02 -10.16
CA GLN A 56 18.97 -17.84 -9.81
C GLN A 56 18.10 -16.59 -9.63
N SER A 57 17.08 -16.38 -10.45
CA SER A 57 16.09 -15.30 -10.26
C SER A 57 15.27 -15.48 -8.98
N ILE A 58 14.82 -16.71 -8.69
CA ILE A 58 14.08 -17.08 -7.47
C ILE A 58 14.96 -16.93 -6.24
N ASP A 59 16.24 -17.28 -6.29
CA ASP A 59 17.22 -17.14 -5.20
C ASP A 59 17.72 -15.72 -5.02
N HIS A 60 17.79 -14.93 -6.09
CA HIS A 60 17.97 -13.48 -6.00
C HIS A 60 16.72 -12.82 -5.37
N LEU A 61 15.50 -13.28 -5.70
CA LEU A 61 14.25 -12.84 -5.07
C LEU A 61 14.10 -13.34 -3.62
N ARG A 62 14.59 -14.53 -3.28
CA ARG A 62 14.67 -15.04 -1.89
C ARG A 62 15.66 -14.22 -1.09
N SER A 63 16.89 -14.01 -1.60
CA SER A 63 17.89 -13.11 -1.01
C SER A 63 17.32 -11.70 -0.78
N LYS A 64 16.60 -11.15 -1.78
CA LYS A 64 15.96 -9.82 -1.72
C LYS A 64 14.69 -9.77 -0.85
N ARG A 65 14.16 -10.93 -0.39
CA ARG A 65 13.14 -11.04 0.67
C ARG A 65 13.78 -11.23 2.05
N LEU A 66 14.84 -12.03 2.16
CA LEU A 66 15.59 -12.27 3.39
C LEU A 66 16.28 -10.99 3.88
N SER A 67 16.92 -10.24 2.98
CA SER A 67 17.46 -8.88 3.22
C SER A 67 16.39 -7.86 3.67
N ARG A 68 15.10 -8.14 3.46
CA ARG A 68 13.98 -7.29 3.90
C ARG A 68 13.33 -7.78 5.22
N LEU A 69 13.89 -8.81 5.87
CA LEU A 69 13.33 -9.43 7.07
C LEU A 69 14.33 -9.55 8.23
N SER A 70 15.50 -8.89 8.16
CA SER A 70 16.36 -8.61 9.31
C SER A 70 15.78 -7.47 10.18
N GLY A 71 14.58 -7.69 10.72
CA GLY A 71 13.81 -6.70 11.49
C GLY A 71 12.83 -7.40 12.44
N THR A 72 13.19 -7.41 13.71
CA THR A 72 12.43 -7.82 14.91
C THR A 72 10.92 -8.09 14.73
N ARG A 73 10.53 -9.36 14.93
CA ARG A 73 9.12 -9.73 15.18
C ARG A 73 8.77 -9.58 16.66
N SER A 74 7.65 -8.92 16.94
CA SER A 74 6.85 -9.11 18.16
C SER A 74 5.39 -9.35 17.74
N ALA A 75 4.64 -10.15 18.50
CA ALA A 75 3.39 -10.75 18.03
C ALA A 75 2.14 -9.95 18.42
N SER A 76 1.08 -10.03 17.61
CA SER A 76 -0.19 -10.71 18.02
C SER A 76 -1.29 -10.69 16.94
N LEU A 77 -1.82 -11.89 16.67
CA LEU A 77 -3.21 -12.31 16.46
C LEU A 77 -4.33 -11.38 15.90
N SER A 78 -5.26 -12.04 15.19
CA SER A 78 -6.70 -11.73 15.05
C SER A 78 -7.20 -10.76 13.96
N SER A 79 -7.67 -11.35 12.85
CA SER A 79 -9.13 -11.34 12.55
C SER A 79 -9.51 -12.47 11.60
N LEU A 80 -10.58 -13.21 11.91
CA LEU A 80 -11.17 -14.24 11.04
C LEU A 80 -11.94 -13.61 9.86
N CYS A 81 -11.86 -14.24 8.69
CA CYS A 81 -12.93 -14.30 7.69
C CYS A 81 -12.79 -15.61 6.89
N THR A 82 -13.91 -16.09 6.35
CA THR A 82 -14.11 -17.49 5.89
C THR A 82 -14.21 -17.60 4.36
N SER A 83 -14.58 -18.81 3.87
CA SER A 83 -15.02 -19.13 2.49
C SER A 83 -13.94 -19.05 1.40
N ASP A 84 -13.11 -20.09 1.35
CA ASP A 84 -13.16 -21.19 0.36
C ASP A 84 -13.57 -20.92 -1.11
N LEU A 85 -12.96 -21.71 -1.99
CA LEU A 85 -13.25 -21.92 -3.42
C LEU A 85 -13.08 -20.71 -4.35
N ASP A 86 -11.89 -20.58 -4.95
CA ASP A 86 -11.72 -21.17 -6.29
C ASP A 86 -10.24 -21.51 -6.58
N ALA A 87 -9.99 -22.51 -7.43
CA ALA A 87 -8.65 -22.97 -7.79
C ALA A 87 -8.61 -23.44 -9.26
N GLY A 88 -8.31 -22.52 -10.18
CA GLY A 88 -8.29 -22.78 -11.62
C GLY A 88 -7.32 -21.86 -12.37
N GLU A 89 -6.38 -22.48 -13.08
CA GLU A 89 -5.19 -21.91 -13.70
C GLU A 89 -5.37 -20.69 -14.63
N THR A 90 -4.36 -19.81 -14.64
CA THR A 90 -4.20 -18.76 -15.66
C THR A 90 -3.45 -19.28 -16.89
N VAL A 91 -4.03 -19.18 -18.10
CA VAL A 91 -3.32 -18.86 -19.37
C VAL A 91 -4.35 -18.48 -20.47
N PRO A 92 -4.03 -17.59 -21.45
CA PRO A 92 -5.06 -16.77 -22.08
C PRO A 92 -5.39 -17.09 -23.56
N VAL A 93 -6.65 -16.88 -23.95
CA VAL A 93 -7.06 -16.76 -25.38
C VAL A 93 -7.96 -15.54 -25.58
N ARG A 94 -7.55 -14.63 -26.47
CA ARG A 94 -8.47 -13.66 -27.09
C ARG A 94 -9.27 -14.37 -28.18
N HIS A 95 -10.57 -14.14 -28.30
CA HIS A 95 -11.16 -13.45 -29.47
C HIS A 95 -12.71 -13.39 -29.44
N LYS A 96 -13.23 -12.15 -29.45
CA LYS A 96 -14.46 -11.66 -30.11
C LYS A 96 -15.62 -12.66 -30.35
N LEU A 97 -16.68 -12.55 -29.56
CA LEU A 97 -18.04 -12.88 -30.03
C LEU A 97 -18.61 -11.73 -30.88
N GLN A 98 -19.44 -12.04 -31.88
CA GLN A 98 -20.18 -11.06 -32.68
C GLN A 98 -21.63 -10.89 -32.18
N PRO A 99 -22.23 -9.68 -32.27
CA PRO A 99 -23.66 -9.49 -31.97
C PRO A 99 -24.55 -9.92 -33.14
N THR A 100 -25.66 -10.60 -32.84
CA THR A 100 -26.72 -10.92 -33.82
C THR A 100 -27.84 -9.89 -33.79
N SER A 101 -27.68 -8.79 -34.52
CA SER A 101 -28.80 -7.93 -34.95
C SER A 101 -28.37 -6.94 -36.04
N PRO A 102 -28.87 -7.09 -37.30
CA PRO A 102 -28.64 -6.12 -38.35
C PRO A 102 -29.79 -5.09 -38.41
N LEU A 103 -29.73 -4.06 -37.58
CA LEU A 103 -30.54 -2.85 -37.78
C LEU A 103 -29.80 -1.92 -38.74
N LYS A 104 -30.35 -1.66 -39.94
CA LYS A 104 -29.83 -0.61 -40.82
C LYS A 104 -30.87 0.04 -41.74
N ASP A 105 -30.82 1.36 -41.74
CA ASP A 105 -31.07 2.30 -42.84
C ASP A 105 -32.28 2.05 -43.76
N TYR A 106 -33.39 2.73 -43.45
CA TYR A 106 -34.09 3.50 -44.48
C TYR A 106 -34.32 4.94 -44.00
N SER A 107 -33.76 5.88 -44.74
CA SER A 107 -34.04 7.31 -44.65
C SER A 107 -33.91 7.91 -46.04
N ASN A 108 -35.01 8.46 -46.57
CA ASN A 108 -35.11 9.81 -47.16
C ASN A 108 -36.46 9.94 -47.93
N ARG A 109 -36.94 11.19 -48.07
CA ARG A 109 -38.16 11.65 -48.74
C ARG A 109 -39.46 11.25 -48.03
N GLY A 110 -40.45 12.14 -47.91
CA GLY A 110 -40.44 13.57 -48.25
C GLY A 110 -41.83 14.17 -48.04
N ALA A 111 -41.94 15.22 -47.23
CA ALA A 111 -43.22 15.71 -46.72
C ALA A 111 -44.20 16.21 -47.81
N THR A 112 -45.51 16.02 -47.58
CA THR A 112 -46.53 17.05 -47.85
C THR A 112 -47.88 16.79 -47.15
N TRP A 113 -48.15 17.58 -46.12
CA TRP A 113 -49.46 18.16 -45.71
C TRP A 113 -50.77 17.32 -45.60
N ARG A 114 -51.31 17.34 -44.36
CA ARG A 114 -52.73 17.58 -43.98
C ARG A 114 -53.79 16.44 -44.07
N ARG A 115 -54.23 15.99 -42.86
CA ARG A 115 -55.52 16.38 -42.19
C ARG A 115 -56.48 15.23 -41.75
N ARG A 116 -56.61 15.10 -40.42
CA ARG A 116 -57.78 14.63 -39.61
C ARG A 116 -58.18 13.13 -39.56
N ARG A 117 -58.62 12.77 -38.34
CA ARG A 117 -59.67 11.82 -37.92
C ARG A 117 -59.39 10.31 -38.01
N SER A 118 -59.16 9.78 -36.81
CA SER A 118 -59.69 8.53 -36.26
C SER A 118 -61.01 8.02 -36.89
N HIS A 119 -61.13 6.69 -37.06
CA HIS A 119 -61.96 5.87 -36.16
C HIS A 119 -61.68 4.36 -36.32
N SER A 120 -62.43 3.55 -35.56
CA SER A 120 -62.29 2.10 -35.39
C SER A 120 -62.64 1.28 -36.64
N ALA A 121 -62.14 0.05 -36.68
CA ALA A 121 -62.67 -0.98 -37.56
C ALA A 121 -64.05 -1.44 -37.06
N ASN A 122 -65.03 -1.52 -37.96
CA ASN A 122 -66.27 -2.24 -37.75
C ASN A 122 -66.67 -2.92 -39.08
N VAL A 123 -67.30 -4.09 -39.01
CA VAL A 123 -67.38 -5.03 -40.15
C VAL A 123 -68.45 -4.61 -41.17
N ARG A 124 -68.10 -4.68 -42.46
CA ARG A 124 -69.05 -4.80 -43.59
C ARG A 124 -68.49 -5.76 -44.65
N PHE A 125 -69.41 -6.44 -45.35
CA PHE A 125 -69.14 -7.37 -46.45
C PHE A 125 -69.18 -6.66 -47.82
N VAL A 126 -68.94 -7.42 -48.91
CA VAL A 126 -69.10 -7.06 -50.34
C VAL A 126 -67.88 -6.24 -50.87
N ASP A 127 -67.30 -6.48 -52.06
CA ASP A 127 -67.78 -7.20 -53.26
C ASP A 127 -66.69 -8.06 -53.98
N GLU A 128 -67.10 -8.91 -54.94
CA GLU A 128 -66.25 -9.89 -55.65
C GLU A 128 -65.53 -9.34 -56.91
N ALA A 129 -64.44 -8.57 -56.76
CA ALA A 129 -63.69 -8.08 -57.94
C ALA A 129 -62.19 -7.71 -57.76
N ASN A 130 -61.34 -8.53 -57.10
CA ASN A 130 -59.87 -8.63 -57.38
C ASN A 130 -59.13 -9.68 -56.51
N ASN A 131 -59.72 -10.86 -56.29
CA ASN A 131 -59.29 -11.75 -55.21
C ASN A 131 -57.95 -12.49 -55.44
N SER A 132 -57.39 -12.51 -56.65
CA SER A 132 -56.12 -13.22 -56.99
C SER A 132 -54.98 -12.85 -56.03
N ASP A 133 -54.59 -11.57 -56.02
CA ASP A 133 -53.32 -11.17 -55.42
C ASP A 133 -53.44 -11.00 -53.90
N GLN A 134 -54.67 -10.76 -53.42
CA GLN A 134 -55.00 -10.84 -52.00
C GLN A 134 -55.05 -12.29 -51.51
N LEU A 135 -55.57 -13.25 -52.29
CA LEU A 135 -55.45 -14.67 -51.95
C LEU A 135 -53.99 -15.12 -51.96
N HIS A 136 -53.19 -14.71 -52.94
CA HIS A 136 -51.76 -15.02 -52.93
C HIS A 136 -51.04 -14.42 -51.72
N THR A 137 -51.29 -13.16 -51.37
CA THR A 137 -50.72 -12.52 -50.16
C THR A 137 -51.20 -13.22 -48.88
N MET A 138 -52.49 -13.58 -48.79
CA MET A 138 -53.07 -14.27 -47.64
C MET A 138 -52.51 -15.70 -47.51
N HIS A 139 -52.51 -16.49 -48.59
CA HIS A 139 -51.92 -17.83 -48.63
C HIS A 139 -50.41 -17.80 -48.35
N GLN A 140 -49.71 -16.73 -48.72
CA GLN A 140 -48.32 -16.52 -48.35
C GLN A 140 -48.20 -16.24 -46.85
N SER A 141 -48.96 -15.30 -46.28
CA SER A 141 -48.98 -15.06 -44.83
C SER A 141 -49.39 -16.29 -44.00
N LEU A 142 -50.27 -17.15 -44.53
CA LEU A 142 -50.70 -18.41 -43.90
C LEU A 142 -49.63 -19.50 -44.02
N ARG A 143 -48.88 -19.55 -45.13
CA ARG A 143 -47.68 -20.40 -45.26
C ARG A 143 -46.56 -19.94 -44.36
N ASP A 144 -46.31 -18.63 -44.29
CA ASP A 144 -45.27 -18.03 -43.49
C ASP A 144 -45.58 -18.25 -42.00
N LEU A 145 -46.81 -17.98 -41.55
CA LEU A 145 -47.30 -18.32 -40.21
C LEU A 145 -47.25 -19.83 -39.92
N SER A 146 -47.62 -20.69 -40.87
CA SER A 146 -47.48 -22.14 -40.73
C SER A 146 -46.01 -22.58 -40.62
N SER A 147 -45.09 -21.89 -41.31
CA SER A 147 -43.66 -22.14 -41.24
C SER A 147 -43.04 -21.65 -39.94
N ASP A 148 -43.50 -20.51 -39.40
CA ASP A 148 -43.10 -20.02 -38.08
C ASP A 148 -43.70 -20.90 -36.97
N GLN A 149 -44.93 -21.40 -37.11
CA GLN A 149 -45.51 -22.39 -36.20
C GLN A 149 -44.72 -23.71 -36.23
N LEU A 150 -44.31 -24.19 -37.40
CA LEU A 150 -43.42 -25.36 -37.53
C LEU A 150 -42.06 -25.10 -36.88
N ARG A 151 -41.45 -23.93 -37.11
CA ARG A 151 -40.16 -23.56 -36.52
C ARG A 151 -40.24 -23.41 -35.00
N LEU A 152 -41.31 -22.82 -34.49
CA LEU A 152 -41.58 -22.70 -33.06
C LEU A 152 -41.79 -24.07 -32.42
N ASN A 153 -42.45 -25.01 -33.13
CA ASN A 153 -42.59 -26.40 -32.70
C ASN A 153 -41.25 -27.17 -32.73
N GLU A 154 -40.37 -26.92 -33.71
CA GLU A 154 -38.99 -27.42 -33.66
C GLU A 154 -38.21 -26.84 -32.48
N ASP A 155 -38.35 -25.54 -32.20
CA ASP A 155 -37.64 -24.85 -31.11
C ASP A 155 -38.15 -25.32 -29.73
N PHE A 156 -39.46 -25.54 -29.57
CA PHE A 156 -40.02 -26.24 -28.41
C PHE A 156 -39.53 -27.70 -28.34
N SER A 157 -39.46 -28.43 -29.45
CA SER A 157 -38.94 -29.80 -29.48
C SER A 157 -37.45 -29.87 -29.10
N ARG A 158 -36.66 -28.86 -29.52
CA ARG A 158 -35.25 -28.68 -29.11
C ARG A 158 -35.15 -28.36 -27.61
N GLU A 159 -36.01 -27.51 -27.08
CA GLU A 159 -36.05 -27.14 -25.65
C GLU A 159 -36.54 -28.30 -24.75
N PHE A 160 -37.59 -29.03 -25.14
CA PHE A 160 -37.97 -30.30 -24.49
C PHE A 160 -36.84 -31.33 -24.55
N SER A 161 -36.15 -31.44 -25.68
CA SER A 161 -34.96 -32.29 -25.80
C SER A 161 -33.77 -31.82 -24.96
N ARG A 162 -33.73 -30.54 -24.55
CA ARG A 162 -32.77 -30.01 -23.58
C ARG A 162 -33.18 -30.36 -22.15
N ARG A 163 -34.42 -30.07 -21.78
CA ARG A 163 -34.98 -30.38 -20.45
C ARG A 163 -34.95 -31.88 -20.15
N ASN A 164 -35.33 -32.72 -21.10
CA ASN A 164 -35.24 -34.18 -20.94
C ASN A 164 -33.79 -34.69 -20.77
N ARG A 165 -32.76 -33.94 -21.20
CA ARG A 165 -31.36 -34.24 -20.89
C ARG A 165 -30.98 -33.78 -19.49
N THR A 166 -31.28 -32.53 -19.11
CA THR A 166 -31.00 -32.02 -17.76
C THR A 166 -31.76 -32.79 -16.67
N ASP A 167 -32.97 -33.26 -16.97
CA ASP A 167 -33.79 -34.07 -16.06
C ASP A 167 -33.28 -35.51 -15.97
N ALA A 168 -32.67 -36.05 -17.04
CA ALA A 168 -32.00 -37.34 -17.02
C ALA A 168 -30.60 -37.26 -16.38
N GLU A 169 -29.94 -36.10 -16.41
CA GLU A 169 -28.65 -35.83 -15.78
C GLU A 169 -28.80 -35.57 -14.28
N THR A 170 -29.81 -34.80 -13.86
CA THR A 170 -30.16 -34.62 -12.45
C THR A 170 -30.68 -35.91 -11.82
N LYS A 171 -31.47 -36.72 -12.54
CA LYS A 171 -31.82 -38.09 -12.08
C LYS A 171 -30.58 -38.97 -11.94
N ARG A 172 -29.69 -39.03 -12.93
CA ARG A 172 -28.42 -39.78 -12.80
C ARG A 172 -27.59 -39.30 -11.60
N ALA A 173 -27.46 -38.00 -11.36
CA ALA A 173 -26.76 -37.48 -10.19
C ALA A 173 -27.43 -37.88 -8.85
N LEU A 174 -28.77 -37.93 -8.80
CA LEU A 174 -29.52 -38.41 -7.63
C LEU A 174 -29.42 -39.93 -7.45
N ASP A 175 -29.44 -40.71 -8.53
CA ASP A 175 -29.24 -42.16 -8.54
C ASP A 175 -27.80 -42.50 -8.12
N GLU A 176 -26.80 -41.73 -8.58
CA GLU A 176 -25.39 -41.83 -8.18
C GLU A 176 -25.18 -41.47 -6.71
N LEU A 177 -25.80 -40.39 -6.20
CA LEU A 177 -25.80 -40.10 -4.75
C LEU A 177 -26.46 -41.23 -3.95
N THR A 178 -27.60 -41.75 -4.43
CA THR A 178 -28.33 -42.84 -3.79
C THR A 178 -27.49 -44.12 -3.78
N ALA A 179 -26.74 -44.41 -4.85
CA ALA A 179 -25.77 -45.49 -4.88
C ALA A 179 -24.66 -45.28 -3.83
N HIS A 180 -24.04 -44.10 -3.76
CA HIS A 180 -22.99 -43.79 -2.77
C HIS A 180 -23.48 -43.92 -1.32
N VAL A 181 -24.73 -43.53 -1.02
CA VAL A 181 -25.35 -43.72 0.31
C VAL A 181 -25.53 -45.22 0.61
N ASN A 182 -26.00 -46.01 -0.36
CA ASN A 182 -26.14 -47.46 -0.18
C ASN A 182 -24.78 -48.19 -0.08
N GLU A 183 -23.74 -47.71 -0.78
CA GLU A 183 -22.37 -48.25 -0.72
C GLU A 183 -21.75 -47.99 0.67
N THR A 184 -21.82 -46.74 1.15
CA THR A 184 -21.28 -46.34 2.47
C THR A 184 -22.00 -46.98 3.65
N GLN A 185 -23.26 -47.40 3.47
CA GLN A 185 -24.04 -48.16 4.43
C GLN A 185 -23.80 -49.69 4.35
N ARG A 186 -23.14 -50.20 3.30
CA ARG A 186 -22.83 -51.63 3.13
C ARG A 186 -21.39 -52.02 3.47
N GLN A 187 -20.45 -51.08 3.47
CA GLN A 187 -19.07 -51.33 3.94
C GLN A 187 -18.87 -50.87 5.39
N GLU A 188 -18.36 -51.78 6.21
CA GLU A 188 -17.84 -51.61 7.58
C GLU A 188 -18.88 -51.25 8.66
N SER A 189 -18.97 -52.06 9.72
CA SER A 189 -19.82 -51.73 10.87
C SER A 189 -19.33 -50.45 11.56
N ALA A 190 -20.26 -49.70 12.17
CA ALA A 190 -19.90 -48.46 12.87
C ALA A 190 -18.87 -48.72 13.99
N SER A 191 -18.96 -49.87 14.66
CA SER A 191 -17.98 -50.41 15.61
C SER A 191 -16.57 -50.51 15.02
N GLU A 192 -16.40 -51.19 13.88
CA GLU A 192 -15.08 -51.39 13.27
C GLU A 192 -14.46 -50.09 12.74
N ARG A 193 -15.30 -49.12 12.32
CA ARG A 193 -14.83 -47.77 11.93
C ARG A 193 -14.38 -46.95 13.13
N VAL A 194 -15.14 -46.97 14.23
CA VAL A 194 -14.75 -46.29 15.47
C VAL A 194 -13.49 -46.93 16.06
N GLU A 195 -13.38 -48.26 16.06
CA GLU A 195 -12.19 -48.95 16.58
C GLU A 195 -10.94 -48.65 15.76
N ARG A 196 -11.00 -48.75 14.42
CA ARG A 196 -9.86 -48.35 13.58
C ARG A 196 -9.51 -46.89 13.74
N ARG A 197 -10.50 -45.97 13.78
CA ARG A 197 -10.22 -44.54 13.98
C ARG A 197 -9.62 -44.25 15.35
N LEU A 198 -9.99 -44.98 16.41
CA LEU A 198 -9.33 -44.88 17.72
C LEU A 198 -7.89 -45.41 17.69
N GLN A 199 -7.65 -46.55 17.04
CA GLN A 199 -6.28 -47.07 16.89
C GLN A 199 -5.41 -46.19 15.96
N GLU A 200 -6.00 -45.54 14.96
CA GLU A 200 -5.35 -44.52 14.13
C GLU A 200 -5.04 -43.28 14.95
N LEU A 201 -6.01 -42.73 15.69
CA LEU A 201 -5.79 -41.59 16.60
C LEU A 201 -4.72 -41.90 17.66
N GLU A 202 -4.60 -43.13 18.14
CA GLU A 202 -3.49 -43.54 18.99
C GLU A 202 -2.13 -43.53 18.28
N ARG A 203 -2.06 -43.96 17.01
CA ARG A 203 -0.83 -43.95 16.21
C ARG A 203 -0.46 -42.53 15.79
N GLU A 204 -1.43 -41.71 15.41
CA GLU A 204 -1.31 -40.27 15.18
C GLU A 204 -0.80 -39.60 16.46
N MET A 205 -1.43 -39.80 17.62
CA MET A 205 -0.96 -39.26 18.91
C MET A 205 0.45 -39.71 19.29
N LYS A 206 0.84 -40.96 19.01
CA LYS A 206 2.21 -41.47 19.27
C LYS A 206 3.23 -40.83 18.31
N THR A 207 2.91 -40.69 17.03
CA THR A 207 3.79 -40.03 16.05
C THR A 207 3.84 -38.51 16.20
N GLU A 208 2.76 -37.84 16.59
CA GLU A 208 2.77 -36.42 16.95
C GLU A 208 3.58 -36.17 18.23
N ARG A 209 3.49 -37.06 19.25
CA ARG A 209 4.39 -36.97 20.40
C ARG A 209 5.86 -37.10 19.99
N GLN A 210 6.20 -38.05 19.12
CA GLN A 210 7.57 -38.19 18.58
C GLN A 210 7.99 -36.98 17.72
N LYS A 211 7.08 -36.39 16.93
CA LYS A 211 7.36 -35.14 16.19
C LYS A 211 7.57 -33.95 17.13
N VAL A 212 6.79 -33.84 18.20
CA VAL A 212 6.92 -32.78 19.22
C VAL A 212 8.21 -32.97 20.02
N GLU A 213 8.55 -34.21 20.39
CA GLU A 213 9.81 -34.58 21.03
C GLU A 213 11.00 -34.22 20.12
N HIS A 214 10.96 -34.61 18.83
CA HIS A 214 11.97 -34.20 17.85
C HIS A 214 11.98 -32.67 17.56
N HIS A 215 10.85 -31.97 17.65
CA HIS A 215 10.84 -30.49 17.56
C HIS A 215 11.42 -29.86 18.83
N GLN A 216 11.22 -30.46 20.00
CA GLN A 216 11.78 -30.00 21.27
C GLN A 216 13.29 -30.28 21.33
N ASP A 217 13.75 -31.43 20.85
CA ASP A 217 15.15 -31.74 20.62
C ASP A 217 15.76 -30.79 19.58
N HIS A 218 15.10 -30.54 18.46
CA HIS A 218 15.59 -29.64 17.43
C HIS A 218 15.66 -28.19 17.94
N LEU A 219 14.66 -27.73 18.71
CA LEU A 219 14.71 -26.46 19.44
C LEU A 219 15.82 -26.45 20.49
N GLY A 220 16.11 -27.58 21.15
CA GLY A 220 17.25 -27.75 22.04
C GLY A 220 18.58 -27.58 21.31
N HIS A 221 18.77 -28.25 20.17
CA HIS A 221 19.96 -28.13 19.33
C HIS A 221 20.12 -26.73 18.74
N VAL A 222 19.04 -26.10 18.26
CA VAL A 222 19.04 -24.71 17.77
C VAL A 222 19.28 -23.72 18.92
N SER A 223 18.79 -23.99 20.12
CA SER A 223 19.08 -23.19 21.33
C SER A 223 20.56 -23.31 21.74
N VAL A 224 21.14 -24.51 21.71
CA VAL A 224 22.57 -24.72 21.95
C VAL A 224 23.41 -24.05 20.86
N GLN A 225 23.05 -24.16 19.58
CA GLN A 225 23.73 -23.47 18.49
C GLN A 225 23.63 -21.94 18.61
N LEU A 226 22.49 -21.40 19.07
CA LEU A 226 22.33 -19.98 19.38
C LEU A 226 23.17 -19.57 20.59
N GLN A 227 23.20 -20.37 21.66
CA GLN A 227 24.06 -20.10 22.82
C GLN A 227 25.55 -20.20 22.47
N GLU A 228 25.96 -21.09 21.58
CA GLU A 228 27.33 -21.13 21.05
C GLU A 228 27.63 -19.94 20.14
N ALA A 229 26.71 -19.52 19.28
CA ALA A 229 26.87 -18.35 18.43
C ALA A 229 26.90 -17.04 19.24
N LEU A 230 26.15 -16.98 20.35
CA LEU A 230 26.24 -15.91 21.34
C LEU A 230 27.59 -15.96 22.06
N LYS A 231 28.00 -17.10 22.63
CA LYS A 231 29.32 -17.25 23.29
C LYS A 231 30.50 -16.92 22.37
N LYS A 232 30.41 -17.25 21.07
CA LYS A 232 31.42 -16.89 20.05
C LYS A 232 31.39 -15.39 19.71
N LYS A 233 30.25 -14.71 19.85
CA LYS A 233 30.16 -13.24 19.74
C LYS A 233 30.58 -12.54 21.03
N GLU A 234 30.33 -13.13 22.19
CA GLU A 234 30.77 -12.67 23.50
C GLU A 234 32.30 -12.78 23.59
N SER A 235 32.92 -13.90 23.20
CA SER A 235 34.39 -14.03 23.16
C SER A 235 35.02 -13.05 22.17
N LEU A 236 34.46 -12.87 20.97
CA LEU A 236 34.93 -11.85 20.03
C LEU A 236 34.74 -10.41 20.57
N ALA A 237 33.67 -10.15 21.34
CA ALA A 237 33.47 -8.86 21.99
C ALA A 237 34.45 -8.66 23.17
N GLU A 238 34.81 -9.72 23.90
CA GLU A 238 35.83 -9.69 24.96
C GLU A 238 37.25 -9.52 24.39
N GLU A 239 37.57 -10.15 23.25
CA GLU A 239 38.82 -9.95 22.50
C GLU A 239 38.92 -8.54 21.92
N VAL A 240 37.83 -8.01 21.36
CA VAL A 240 37.78 -6.60 20.92
C VAL A 240 37.91 -5.67 22.12
N ALA A 241 37.20 -5.92 23.23
CA ALA A 241 37.28 -5.10 24.44
C ALA A 241 38.64 -5.18 25.15
N SER A 242 39.33 -6.33 25.12
CA SER A 242 40.69 -6.46 25.65
C SER A 242 41.68 -5.70 24.76
N SER A 243 41.60 -5.85 23.43
CA SER A 243 42.45 -5.07 22.51
C SER A 243 42.21 -3.55 22.60
N LEU A 244 40.98 -3.12 22.89
CA LEU A 244 40.66 -1.71 23.15
C LEU A 244 41.19 -1.25 24.51
N LYS A 245 41.16 -2.09 25.55
CA LYS A 245 41.81 -1.82 26.85
C LYS A 245 43.33 -1.74 26.74
N GLU A 246 43.96 -2.60 25.94
CA GLU A 246 45.41 -2.54 25.69
C GLU A 246 45.81 -1.27 24.92
N LYS A 247 45.05 -0.91 23.89
CA LYS A 247 45.22 0.35 23.13
C LYS A 247 44.99 1.57 24.02
N LEU A 248 43.95 1.58 24.85
CA LEU A 248 43.70 2.65 25.81
C LEU A 248 44.85 2.76 26.82
N GLY A 249 45.23 1.65 27.45
CA GLY A 249 46.36 1.62 28.39
C GLY A 249 47.70 1.96 27.75
N GLN A 250 47.84 1.81 26.43
CA GLN A 250 49.01 2.27 25.68
C GLN A 250 48.95 3.77 25.40
N ALA A 251 47.81 4.31 24.97
CA ALA A 251 47.61 5.76 24.86
C ALA A 251 47.77 6.47 26.22
N GLU A 252 47.40 5.83 27.33
CA GLU A 252 47.67 6.31 28.69
C GLU A 252 49.17 6.27 29.04
N ARG A 253 49.90 5.23 28.64
CA ARG A 253 51.37 5.15 28.79
C ARG A 253 52.08 6.23 27.95
N GLU A 254 51.67 6.43 26.71
CA GLU A 254 52.19 7.46 25.80
C GLU A 254 51.87 8.87 26.32
N LYS A 255 50.64 9.10 26.82
CA LYS A 255 50.26 10.33 27.52
C LYS A 255 51.15 10.57 28.74
N MET A 256 51.35 9.58 29.61
CA MET A 256 52.22 9.70 30.78
C MET A 256 53.67 10.00 30.38
N GLN A 257 54.18 9.40 29.30
CA GLN A 257 55.49 9.74 28.74
C GLN A 257 55.52 11.22 28.32
N MET A 258 54.57 11.67 27.50
CA MET A 258 54.46 13.07 27.06
C MET A 258 54.31 14.05 28.24
N GLU A 259 53.58 13.70 29.30
CA GLU A 259 53.50 14.51 30.52
C GLU A 259 54.85 14.59 31.24
N THR A 260 55.61 13.49 31.36
CA THR A 260 56.99 13.56 31.90
C THR A 260 57.94 14.34 30.99
N GLU A 261 57.78 14.28 29.67
CA GLU A 261 58.54 15.07 28.69
C GLU A 261 58.25 16.56 28.88
N LEU A 262 56.98 16.96 28.93
CA LEU A 262 56.57 18.34 29.20
C LEU A 262 57.09 18.84 30.57
N ILE A 263 57.15 17.99 31.59
CA ILE A 263 57.77 18.32 32.88
C ILE A 263 59.31 18.48 32.75
N LYS A 264 60.00 17.67 31.93
CA LYS A 264 61.43 17.85 31.63
C LYS A 264 61.67 19.16 30.86
N TYR A 265 60.83 19.48 29.89
CA TYR A 265 60.93 20.71 29.09
C TYR A 265 60.62 21.96 29.93
N ARG A 266 59.61 21.94 30.80
CA ARG A 266 59.36 23.00 31.79
C ARG A 266 60.57 23.18 32.70
N LYS A 267 61.09 22.13 33.32
CA LYS A 267 62.30 22.21 34.17
C LYS A 267 63.54 22.74 33.45
N ARG A 268 63.67 22.50 32.14
CA ARG A 268 64.73 23.11 31.31
C ARG A 268 64.45 24.59 31.03
N LEU A 269 63.20 24.96 30.77
CA LEU A 269 62.79 26.36 30.63
C LEU A 269 63.05 27.12 31.93
N ASP A 270 62.55 26.62 33.07
CA ASP A 270 62.78 27.17 34.42
C ASP A 270 64.29 27.39 34.69
N GLN A 271 65.15 26.44 34.28
CA GLN A 271 66.60 26.54 34.39
C GLN A 271 67.20 27.61 33.47
N THR A 272 66.72 27.75 32.22
CA THR A 272 67.17 28.81 31.30
C THR A 272 66.65 30.19 31.69
N GLU A 273 65.45 30.28 32.26
CA GLU A 273 64.86 31.52 32.75
C GLU A 273 65.60 31.98 34.02
N GLY A 274 65.82 31.10 35.00
CA GLY A 274 66.68 31.40 36.15
C GLY A 274 68.13 31.72 35.77
N SER A 275 68.66 31.13 34.70
CA SER A 275 69.98 31.50 34.15
C SER A 275 69.96 32.89 33.48
N ARG A 276 68.87 33.24 32.79
CA ARG A 276 68.66 34.57 32.20
C ARG A 276 68.48 35.63 33.28
N GLU A 277 67.77 35.31 34.36
CA GLU A 277 67.59 36.18 35.53
C GLU A 277 68.92 36.38 36.26
N ALA A 278 69.73 35.34 36.46
CA ALA A 278 71.07 35.47 37.01
C ALA A 278 71.99 36.36 36.13
N LEU A 279 71.88 36.25 34.80
CA LEU A 279 72.59 37.12 33.86
C LEU A 279 72.06 38.57 33.87
N LEU A 280 70.74 38.78 34.04
CA LEU A 280 70.15 40.11 34.20
C LEU A 280 70.62 40.76 35.50
N CYS A 281 70.63 40.03 36.63
CA CYS A 281 71.22 40.49 37.88
C CYS A 281 72.71 40.84 37.71
N GLN A 282 73.51 40.03 37.00
CA GLN A 282 74.90 40.38 36.70
C GLN A 282 75.04 41.63 35.82
N VAL A 283 74.14 41.84 34.85
CA VAL A 283 74.10 43.06 34.03
C VAL A 283 73.71 44.28 34.86
N ASP A 284 72.78 44.15 35.81
CA ASP A 284 72.36 45.23 36.70
C ASP A 284 73.39 45.50 37.81
N ASP A 285 74.10 44.48 38.31
CA ASP A 285 75.30 44.63 39.16
C ASP A 285 76.43 45.35 38.41
N LEU A 286 76.67 45.03 37.14
CA LEU A 286 77.64 45.71 36.29
C LEU A 286 77.23 47.15 35.97
N ARG A 287 75.93 47.41 35.77
CA ARG A 287 75.37 48.78 35.65
C ARG A 287 75.56 49.56 36.95
N ALA A 288 75.29 48.96 38.10
CA ALA A 288 75.51 49.61 39.40
C ALA A 288 77.01 49.87 39.67
N GLN A 289 77.89 48.96 39.26
CA GLN A 289 79.35 49.16 39.30
C GLN A 289 79.82 50.26 38.35
N LEU A 290 79.27 50.37 37.14
CA LEU A 290 79.55 51.46 36.19
C LEU A 290 79.04 52.81 36.71
N LEU A 291 77.83 52.86 37.24
CA LEU A 291 77.22 54.08 37.80
C LEU A 291 78.05 54.57 39.01
N LYS A 292 78.47 53.64 39.87
CA LYS A 292 79.41 53.94 40.96
C LYS A 292 80.81 54.34 40.46
N ALA A 293 81.31 53.75 39.38
CA ALA A 293 82.58 54.14 38.78
C ALA A 293 82.51 55.54 38.12
N ASP A 294 81.33 55.96 37.63
CA ASP A 294 81.08 57.32 37.17
C ASP A 294 80.94 58.33 38.33
N ASP A 295 80.33 57.93 39.46
CA ASP A 295 80.35 58.71 40.71
C ASP A 295 81.78 58.87 41.25
N ASP A 296 82.55 57.78 41.33
CA ASP A 296 83.96 57.77 41.74
C ASP A 296 84.83 58.56 40.74
N ARG A 297 84.52 58.53 39.43
CA ARG A 297 85.14 59.39 38.42
C ARG A 297 84.79 60.87 38.64
N GLY A 298 83.57 61.20 39.03
CA GLY A 298 83.17 62.55 39.43
C GLY A 298 83.93 63.05 40.66
N LEU A 299 84.09 62.19 41.67
CA LEU A 299 84.89 62.47 42.87
C LEU A 299 86.38 62.66 42.54
N LEU A 300 86.95 61.81 41.68
CA LEU A 300 88.33 61.95 41.19
C LEU A 300 88.50 63.22 40.34
N GLN A 301 87.52 63.58 39.51
CA GLN A 301 87.56 64.81 38.70
C GLN A 301 87.48 66.07 39.60
N HIS A 302 86.75 66.02 40.72
CA HIS A 302 86.81 67.04 41.76
C HIS A 302 88.16 67.09 42.49
N GLN A 303 88.81 65.95 42.75
CA GLN A 303 90.13 65.89 43.40
C GLN A 303 91.26 66.38 42.47
N VAL A 304 91.24 66.01 41.19
CA VAL A 304 92.17 66.51 40.16
C VAL A 304 92.06 68.03 40.02
N SER A 305 90.84 68.56 40.05
CA SER A 305 90.58 70.02 40.06
C SER A 305 91.19 70.74 41.27
N HIS A 306 91.47 70.02 42.37
CA HIS A 306 92.03 70.56 43.61
C HIS A 306 93.56 70.38 43.74
N LEU A 307 94.20 69.63 42.83
CA LEU A 307 95.64 69.32 42.87
C LEU A 307 96.49 70.14 41.88
N SER A 308 95.88 70.89 40.96
CA SER A 308 96.59 71.66 39.91
C SER A 308 97.31 72.94 40.38
N LEU A 309 97.86 72.98 41.60
CA LEU A 309 98.47 74.19 42.17
C LEU A 309 99.76 73.99 43.00
N LEU A 310 100.31 72.76 43.09
CA LEU A 310 101.56 72.50 43.83
C LEU A 310 102.46 71.44 43.16
N SER A 311 103.46 71.87 42.40
CA SER A 311 104.90 71.68 42.74
C SER A 311 105.81 72.14 41.59
N GLN A 312 107.03 72.55 41.93
CA GLN A 312 108.17 72.72 41.01
C GLN A 312 109.20 71.58 41.22
N ARG A 313 110.27 71.59 40.41
CA ARG A 313 111.54 70.82 40.56
C ARG A 313 111.46 69.33 40.16
N GLU A 314 112.54 68.66 39.77
CA GLU A 314 113.99 69.01 39.74
C GLU A 314 114.74 68.26 38.60
N THR A 315 115.96 68.67 38.21
CA THR A 315 116.87 67.84 37.36
C THR A 315 118.33 68.33 37.31
N GLN A 316 119.25 67.36 37.19
CA GLN A 316 120.67 67.41 36.69
C GLN A 316 121.82 68.01 37.55
N GLU A 317 122.96 67.30 37.49
CA GLU A 317 124.32 67.66 37.96
C GLU A 317 125.38 67.11 36.97
N GLU A 318 126.55 67.77 36.83
CA GLU A 318 127.91 67.17 36.66
C GLU A 318 129.00 68.21 36.30
N GLU A 319 130.26 68.03 36.75
CA GLU A 319 131.53 68.04 35.93
C GLU A 319 132.86 68.49 36.63
N ARG A 320 133.99 67.83 36.25
CA ARG A 320 135.40 68.34 36.08
C ARG A 320 136.35 68.58 37.30
N ARG A 321 137.71 68.47 37.22
CA ARG A 321 138.71 67.79 36.32
C ARG A 321 140.19 67.93 36.84
N ALA A 322 141.15 67.25 36.16
CA ALA A 322 142.60 67.60 36.00
C ALA A 322 143.58 67.29 37.18
N ARG A 323 144.93 67.17 37.08
CA ARG A 323 145.97 67.01 36.00
C ARG A 323 147.37 66.69 36.61
N THR A 324 148.31 66.06 35.87
CA THR A 324 149.81 66.31 35.75
C THR A 324 150.62 65.07 35.28
N VAL A 325 151.76 65.29 34.57
CA VAL A 325 152.79 64.29 34.11
C VAL A 325 154.12 65.02 33.80
N GLU A 326 155.30 64.39 33.94
CA GLU A 326 156.46 64.36 32.98
C GLU A 326 157.85 63.96 33.57
N ARG A 327 158.33 62.74 33.22
CA ARG A 327 159.76 62.34 33.18
C ARG A 327 160.05 61.52 31.90
N ARG A 328 159.47 61.95 30.78
CA ARG A 328 159.06 61.11 29.64
C ARG A 328 160.12 60.40 28.81
N GLU A 329 161.41 60.74 28.91
CA GLU A 329 162.36 60.34 27.86
C GLU A 329 163.01 58.96 28.08
N LEU A 330 163.22 58.52 29.32
CA LEU A 330 163.54 57.12 29.61
C LEU A 330 162.29 56.24 29.61
N GLU A 331 161.13 56.81 29.97
CA GLU A 331 159.84 56.15 29.77
C GLU A 331 159.63 55.83 28.29
N LYS A 332 160.05 56.70 27.35
CA LYS A 332 159.81 56.57 25.91
C LYS A 332 160.20 55.22 25.29
N GLN A 333 161.34 54.64 25.65
CA GLN A 333 161.78 53.37 25.04
C GLN A 333 161.05 52.15 25.64
N GLU A 334 160.74 52.18 26.93
CA GLU A 334 159.88 51.17 27.55
C GLU A 334 158.42 51.32 27.05
N LEU A 335 157.96 52.55 26.85
CA LEU A 335 156.70 52.90 26.21
C LEU A 335 156.64 52.44 24.76
N GLU A 336 157.72 52.50 23.97
CA GLU A 336 157.70 51.99 22.59
C GLU A 336 157.49 50.46 22.54
N ARG A 337 158.08 49.71 23.49
CA ARG A 337 157.79 48.28 23.70
C ARG A 337 156.34 48.05 24.15
N GLN A 338 155.89 48.79 25.16
CA GLN A 338 154.52 48.73 25.66
C GLN A 338 153.50 49.17 24.60
N ILE A 339 153.82 50.08 23.68
CA ILE A 339 152.94 50.55 22.60
C ILE A 339 152.71 49.44 21.57
N LEU A 340 153.69 48.59 21.28
CA LEU A 340 153.48 47.43 20.41
C LEU A 340 152.61 46.37 21.09
N GLU A 341 152.85 46.12 22.39
CA GLU A 341 152.07 45.15 23.17
C GLU A 341 150.63 45.65 23.43
N LEU A 342 150.45 46.94 23.74
CA LEU A 342 149.16 47.62 23.84
C LEU A 342 148.46 47.72 22.48
N ARG A 343 149.17 47.87 21.35
CA ARG A 343 148.55 47.78 20.00
C ARG A 343 148.05 46.37 19.72
N ALA A 344 148.80 45.34 20.12
CA ALA A 344 148.35 43.95 20.00
C ALA A 344 147.13 43.69 20.92
N GLN A 345 147.14 44.19 22.16
CA GLN A 345 146.00 44.11 23.07
C GLN A 345 144.79 44.91 22.57
N LEU A 346 144.97 46.13 22.06
CA LEU A 346 143.91 46.97 21.48
C LEU A 346 143.32 46.35 20.21
N SER A 347 144.12 45.77 19.32
CA SER A 347 143.60 45.03 18.15
C SER A 347 142.78 43.81 18.57
N ARG A 348 143.20 43.09 19.63
CA ARG A 348 142.44 41.97 20.18
C ARG A 348 141.17 42.42 20.89
N SER A 349 141.19 43.51 21.66
CA SER A 349 140.01 44.03 22.34
C SER A 349 139.03 44.68 21.37
N ALA A 350 139.49 45.32 20.30
CA ALA A 350 138.65 45.83 19.22
C ALA A 350 137.93 44.69 18.47
N ILE A 351 138.68 43.65 18.07
CA ILE A 351 138.08 42.46 17.45
C ILE A 351 137.12 41.75 18.42
N LEU A 352 137.42 41.71 19.73
CA LEU A 352 136.49 41.17 20.73
C LEU A 352 135.25 42.04 20.91
N SER A 353 135.35 43.37 20.95
CA SER A 353 134.18 44.26 21.05
C SER A 353 133.32 44.19 19.79
N GLU A 354 133.92 44.15 18.60
CA GLU A 354 133.21 43.94 17.32
C GLU A 354 132.49 42.58 17.32
N VAL A 355 133.16 41.51 17.76
CA VAL A 355 132.53 40.17 17.89
C VAL A 355 131.43 40.15 18.96
N GLU A 356 131.55 40.91 20.04
CA GLU A 356 130.49 41.03 21.05
C GLU A 356 129.31 41.89 20.58
N GLU A 357 129.54 42.98 19.84
CA GLU A 357 128.49 43.78 19.22
C GLU A 357 127.75 42.98 18.14
N LEU A 358 128.49 42.24 17.31
CA LEU A 358 127.90 41.30 16.36
C LEU A 358 127.10 40.20 17.08
N LYS A 359 127.58 39.64 18.19
CA LYS A 359 126.80 38.70 19.03
C LYS A 359 125.52 39.33 19.57
N ARG A 360 125.60 40.51 20.20
CA ARG A 360 124.41 41.24 20.71
C ARG A 360 123.40 41.52 19.58
N SER A 361 123.88 41.87 18.39
CA SER A 361 123.02 42.10 17.22
C SER A 361 122.39 40.80 16.68
N LEU A 362 123.14 39.69 16.68
CA LEU A 362 122.64 38.37 16.28
C LEU A 362 121.63 37.84 17.29
N GLU A 363 121.90 38.00 18.59
CA GLU A 363 120.98 37.67 19.68
C GLU A 363 119.70 38.49 19.56
N GLN A 364 119.78 39.81 19.31
CA GLN A 364 118.61 40.65 19.04
C GLN A 364 117.81 40.15 17.82
N LYS A 365 118.48 39.80 16.71
CA LYS A 365 117.82 39.27 15.51
C LYS A 365 117.26 37.86 15.69
N ASP A 366 117.82 37.05 16.57
CA ASP A 366 117.28 35.75 16.96
C ASP A 366 116.07 35.89 17.91
N HIS A 367 116.05 36.89 18.79
CA HIS A 367 114.87 37.26 19.58
C HIS A 367 113.75 37.80 18.68
N GLU A 368 114.05 38.69 17.73
CA GLU A 368 113.09 39.14 16.72
C GLU A 368 112.57 37.96 15.87
N ARG A 369 113.44 37.07 15.40
CA ARG A 369 113.05 35.89 14.62
C ARG A 369 112.16 34.94 15.40
N THR A 370 112.44 34.72 16.69
CA THR A 370 111.60 33.85 17.54
C THR A 370 110.27 34.49 17.92
N GLN A 371 110.23 35.80 18.14
CA GLN A 371 108.97 36.55 18.29
C GLN A 371 108.12 36.51 17.02
N LEU A 372 108.72 36.72 15.85
CA LEU A 372 108.03 36.62 14.55
C LEU A 372 107.55 35.20 14.27
N ALA A 373 108.34 34.17 14.58
CA ALA A 373 107.92 32.77 14.48
C ALA A 373 106.72 32.47 15.38
N ALA A 374 106.77 32.88 16.66
CA ALA A 374 105.66 32.72 17.59
C ALA A 374 104.39 33.49 17.14
N HIS A 375 104.53 34.68 16.54
CA HIS A 375 103.41 35.40 15.95
C HIS A 375 102.84 34.69 14.72
N ILE A 376 103.68 34.12 13.86
CA ILE A 376 103.23 33.32 12.70
C ILE A 376 102.50 32.05 13.18
N GLU A 377 103.03 31.33 14.17
CA GLU A 377 102.38 30.15 14.78
C GLU A 377 101.06 30.50 15.49
N ALA A 378 101.00 31.64 16.17
CA ALA A 378 99.75 32.14 16.74
C ALA A 378 98.71 32.39 15.64
N LEU A 379 99.10 33.11 14.57
CA LEU A 379 98.23 33.43 13.44
C LEU A 379 97.77 32.20 12.67
N THR A 380 98.66 31.23 12.38
CA THR A 380 98.26 29.97 11.74
C THR A 380 97.33 29.17 12.64
N SER A 381 97.60 29.10 13.95
CA SER A 381 96.68 28.44 14.90
C SER A 381 95.29 29.10 14.92
N ASP A 382 95.21 30.42 14.76
CA ASP A 382 93.95 31.17 14.70
C ASP A 382 93.23 31.00 13.36
N MET A 383 93.95 30.88 12.24
CA MET A 383 93.36 30.48 10.96
C MET A 383 92.82 29.05 11.01
N ASP A 384 93.59 28.10 11.55
CA ASP A 384 93.17 26.73 11.85
C ASP A 384 91.89 26.69 12.69
N LYS A 385 91.77 27.54 13.72
CA LYS A 385 90.57 27.66 14.55
C LYS A 385 89.38 28.20 13.75
N ARG A 386 89.58 29.23 12.92
CA ARG A 386 88.54 29.81 12.04
C ARG A 386 88.06 28.81 10.98
N GLU A 387 88.96 28.07 10.33
CA GLU A 387 88.60 27.02 9.37
C GLU A 387 87.82 25.89 10.04
N LYS A 388 88.25 25.44 11.24
CA LYS A 388 87.53 24.44 12.04
C LYS A 388 86.17 24.96 12.55
N GLN A 389 85.98 26.27 12.69
CA GLN A 389 84.67 26.90 12.94
C GLN A 389 83.82 26.96 11.67
N GLN A 390 84.38 27.37 10.53
CA GLN A 390 83.69 27.40 9.23
C GLN A 390 83.20 26.02 8.81
N MET A 391 84.02 24.97 8.95
CA MET A 391 83.63 23.59 8.66
C MET A 391 82.51 23.09 9.59
N LYS A 392 82.46 23.53 10.85
CA LYS A 392 81.33 23.25 11.76
C LYS A 392 80.06 23.96 11.33
N MET A 393 80.13 25.23 10.93
CA MET A 393 78.98 25.98 10.40
C MET A 393 78.47 25.35 9.09
N LEU A 394 79.35 24.93 8.19
CA LEU A 394 78.98 24.24 6.95
C LEU A 394 78.33 22.87 7.22
N GLN A 395 78.78 22.13 8.24
CA GLN A 395 78.09 20.90 8.64
C GLN A 395 76.73 21.20 9.26
N GLN A 396 76.62 22.19 10.15
CA GLN A 396 75.34 22.61 10.73
C GLN A 396 74.33 23.05 9.66
N LEU A 397 74.77 23.75 8.61
CA LEU A 397 73.92 24.12 7.48
C LEU A 397 73.43 22.89 6.68
N LYS A 398 74.28 21.87 6.48
CA LYS A 398 73.86 20.60 5.86
C LYS A 398 72.91 19.79 6.75
N ASP A 399 73.14 19.79 8.06
CA ASP A 399 72.27 19.14 9.04
C ASP A 399 70.90 19.85 9.12
N ILE A 400 70.85 21.17 8.93
CA ILE A 400 69.61 21.95 8.83
C ILE A 400 68.91 21.70 7.48
N GLN A 401 69.65 21.69 6.37
CA GLN A 401 69.11 21.42 5.03
C GLN A 401 68.47 20.02 4.96
N SER A 402 69.18 18.97 5.40
CA SER A 402 68.65 17.61 5.38
C SER A 402 67.44 17.43 6.31
N ARG A 403 67.38 18.12 7.45
CA ARG A 403 66.16 18.18 8.28
C ARG A 403 65.01 18.90 7.59
N TYR A 404 65.29 19.99 6.87
CA TYR A 404 64.28 20.70 6.08
C TYR A 404 63.73 19.82 4.96
N GLU A 405 64.59 19.12 4.22
CA GLU A 405 64.21 18.16 3.17
C GLU A 405 63.35 17.02 3.72
N ILE A 406 63.71 16.47 4.90
CA ILE A 406 62.89 15.47 5.61
C ILE A 406 61.53 16.06 5.98
N CYS A 407 61.47 17.20 6.69
CA CYS A 407 60.22 17.81 7.11
C CYS A 407 59.35 18.30 5.94
N GLU A 408 59.94 18.67 4.79
CA GLU A 408 59.20 18.92 3.55
C GLU A 408 58.61 17.63 2.96
N SER A 409 59.36 16.52 2.99
CA SER A 409 58.82 15.22 2.56
C SER A 409 57.70 14.70 3.48
N GLU A 410 57.83 14.90 4.80
CA GLU A 410 56.79 14.60 5.81
C GLU A 410 55.57 15.51 5.60
N ARG A 411 55.77 16.81 5.37
CA ARG A 411 54.70 17.77 5.02
C ARG A 411 53.99 17.33 3.75
N GLN A 412 54.71 16.89 2.73
CA GLN A 412 54.10 16.48 1.47
C GLN A 412 53.28 15.19 1.66
N GLN A 413 53.84 14.17 2.32
CA GLN A 413 53.09 12.96 2.67
C GLN A 413 51.82 13.30 3.47
N ALA A 414 51.88 14.20 4.44
CA ALA A 414 50.72 14.64 5.21
C ALA A 414 49.66 15.36 4.35
N VAL A 415 50.09 16.15 3.35
CA VAL A 415 49.18 16.77 2.36
C VAL A 415 48.54 15.70 1.47
N ASP A 416 49.31 14.73 1.01
CA ASP A 416 48.82 13.65 0.13
C ASP A 416 47.78 12.79 0.88
N HIS A 417 48.07 12.35 2.12
CA HIS A 417 47.11 11.62 2.97
C HIS A 417 45.86 12.46 3.30
N ALA A 418 46.00 13.77 3.50
CA ALA A 418 44.85 14.66 3.69
C ALA A 418 44.00 14.78 2.42
N SER A 419 44.61 14.70 1.23
CA SER A 419 43.88 14.68 -0.05
C SER A 419 43.10 13.38 -0.26
N GLU A 420 43.69 12.22 0.10
CA GLU A 420 43.00 10.92 0.07
C GLU A 420 41.79 10.88 1.02
N LEU A 421 41.96 11.39 2.25
CA LEU A 421 40.87 11.48 3.22
C LEU A 421 39.76 12.45 2.76
N ASN A 422 40.11 13.56 2.12
CA ASN A 422 39.12 14.47 1.52
C ASN A 422 38.36 13.79 0.36
N GLN A 423 39.05 13.07 -0.53
CA GLN A 423 38.39 12.31 -1.60
C GLN A 423 37.42 11.27 -1.03
N GLN A 424 37.82 10.49 -0.02
CA GLN A 424 36.94 9.52 0.65
C GLN A 424 35.74 10.21 1.29
N LEU A 425 35.91 11.39 1.89
CA LEU A 425 34.82 12.18 2.46
C LEU A 425 33.86 12.70 1.37
N GLU A 426 34.37 13.15 0.23
CA GLU A 426 33.55 13.54 -0.92
C GLU A 426 32.78 12.35 -1.52
N GLU A 427 33.40 11.19 -1.66
CA GLU A 427 32.76 9.96 -2.14
C GLU A 427 31.62 9.52 -1.19
N MET A 428 31.89 9.46 0.12
CA MET A 428 30.86 9.16 1.13
C MET A 428 29.74 10.20 1.17
N SER A 429 30.06 11.48 0.93
CA SER A 429 29.07 12.56 0.82
C SER A 429 28.16 12.36 -0.41
N GLN A 430 28.76 12.05 -1.57
CA GLN A 430 28.00 11.73 -2.78
C GLN A 430 27.12 10.48 -2.61
N GLU A 431 27.56 9.47 -1.85
CA GLU A 431 26.74 8.32 -1.51
C GLU A 431 25.58 8.68 -0.58
N ALA A 432 25.83 9.46 0.48
CA ALA A 432 24.78 9.98 1.33
C ALA A 432 23.72 10.78 0.53
N GLU A 433 24.14 11.58 -0.45
CA GLU A 433 23.21 12.23 -1.37
C GLU A 433 22.45 11.25 -2.27
N ARG A 434 23.08 10.17 -2.77
CA ARG A 434 22.39 9.13 -3.56
C ARG A 434 21.28 8.51 -2.73
N TYR A 435 21.56 8.08 -1.50
CA TYR A 435 20.55 7.55 -0.58
C TYR A 435 19.46 8.58 -0.23
N LEU A 436 19.79 9.87 -0.05
CA LEU A 436 18.79 10.93 0.16
C LEU A 436 17.92 11.19 -1.08
N ARG A 437 18.47 11.03 -2.30
CA ARG A 437 17.70 11.13 -3.56
C ARG A 437 16.77 9.92 -3.72
N GLU A 438 17.24 8.71 -3.43
CA GLU A 438 16.42 7.50 -3.43
C GLU A 438 15.30 7.55 -2.38
N LEU A 439 15.62 7.99 -1.15
CA LEU A 439 14.62 8.16 -0.08
C LEU A 439 13.48 9.07 -0.55
N ARG A 440 13.79 10.28 -1.05
CA ARG A 440 12.79 11.23 -1.58
C ARG A 440 11.94 10.64 -2.71
N GLN A 441 12.52 9.80 -3.58
CA GLN A 441 11.76 9.09 -4.61
C GLN A 441 10.81 8.05 -4.01
N THR A 442 11.25 7.26 -3.02
CA THR A 442 10.38 6.31 -2.33
C THR A 442 9.28 7.00 -1.52
N GLU A 443 9.55 8.17 -0.94
CA GLU A 443 8.56 9.00 -0.24
C GLU A 443 7.52 9.58 -1.21
N ALA A 444 7.93 10.04 -2.38
CA ALA A 444 7.01 10.50 -3.43
C ALA A 444 6.09 9.36 -3.93
N LEU A 445 6.66 8.18 -4.20
CA LEU A 445 5.89 6.99 -4.57
C LEU A 445 4.95 6.55 -3.43
N ARG A 446 5.38 6.62 -2.17
CA ARG A 446 4.53 6.35 -1.01
C ARG A 446 3.37 7.35 -0.91
N ALA A 447 3.62 8.64 -1.11
CA ALA A 447 2.60 9.67 -1.13
C ALA A 447 1.59 9.47 -2.28
N GLU A 448 2.03 9.00 -3.45
CA GLU A 448 1.12 8.55 -4.51
C GLU A 448 0.28 7.34 -4.12
N THR A 449 0.86 6.32 -3.48
CA THR A 449 0.09 5.14 -3.06
C THR A 449 -0.94 5.47 -1.98
N GLU A 450 -0.63 6.38 -1.05
CA GLU A 450 -1.62 6.88 -0.09
C GLU A 450 -2.72 7.73 -0.76
N LYS A 451 -2.40 8.58 -1.74
CA LYS A 451 -3.42 9.27 -2.57
C LYS A 451 -4.35 8.27 -3.26
N LYS A 452 -3.79 7.27 -3.95
CA LYS A 452 -4.54 6.22 -4.66
C LYS A 452 -5.40 5.39 -3.69
N LYS A 453 -4.89 5.10 -2.48
CA LYS A 453 -5.62 4.42 -1.38
C LYS A 453 -6.76 5.28 -0.82
N VAL A 454 -6.58 6.59 -0.67
CA VAL A 454 -7.65 7.53 -0.28
C VAL A 454 -8.73 7.61 -1.36
N GLU A 455 -8.36 7.69 -2.64
CA GLU A 455 -9.32 7.62 -3.76
C GLU A 455 -10.11 6.31 -3.77
N LEU A 456 -9.45 5.17 -3.59
CA LEU A 456 -10.14 3.88 -3.52
C LEU A 456 -11.09 3.82 -2.32
N LYS A 457 -10.70 4.41 -1.18
CA LYS A 457 -11.58 4.55 0.00
C LYS A 457 -12.80 5.44 -0.29
N THR A 458 -12.66 6.57 -0.98
CA THR A 458 -13.82 7.41 -1.33
C THR A 458 -14.71 6.76 -2.39
N LYS A 459 -14.13 6.10 -3.40
CA LYS A 459 -14.86 5.29 -4.41
C LYS A 459 -15.65 4.15 -3.75
N ALA A 460 -15.05 3.42 -2.80
CA ALA A 460 -15.73 2.38 -2.03
C ALA A 460 -16.84 2.96 -1.13
N GLN A 461 -16.61 4.08 -0.45
CA GLN A 461 -17.64 4.75 0.35
C GLN A 461 -18.81 5.26 -0.51
N ALA A 462 -18.55 5.76 -1.72
CA ALA A 462 -19.57 6.17 -2.67
C ALA A 462 -20.39 4.96 -3.15
N ALA A 463 -19.74 3.84 -3.48
CA ALA A 463 -20.42 2.59 -3.83
C ALA A 463 -21.31 2.07 -2.67
N VAL A 464 -20.81 2.09 -1.42
CA VAL A 464 -21.60 1.72 -0.23
C VAL A 464 -22.79 2.66 -0.01
N LYS A 465 -22.63 3.98 -0.21
CA LYS A 465 -23.76 4.94 -0.16
C LYS A 465 -24.81 4.63 -1.24
N HIS A 466 -24.39 4.38 -2.48
CA HIS A 466 -25.25 4.01 -3.60
C HIS A 466 -26.00 2.69 -3.33
N TRP A 467 -25.32 1.65 -2.83
CA TRP A 467 -25.98 0.39 -2.47
C TRP A 467 -26.94 0.55 -1.29
N LYS A 468 -26.58 1.31 -0.24
CA LYS A 468 -27.53 1.63 0.85
C LYS A 468 -28.76 2.40 0.36
N LEU A 469 -28.62 3.27 -0.65
CA LEU A 469 -29.76 3.93 -1.30
C LEU A 469 -30.59 2.97 -2.16
N LYS A 470 -30.00 1.95 -2.77
CA LYS A 470 -30.74 0.87 -3.46
C LYS A 470 -31.48 -0.04 -2.49
N PHE A 471 -30.85 -0.48 -1.39
CA PHE A 471 -31.53 -1.22 -0.33
C PHE A 471 -32.72 -0.41 0.21
N LYS A 472 -32.55 0.88 0.54
CA LYS A 472 -33.66 1.78 0.93
C LYS A 472 -34.70 2.07 -0.16
N LYS A 473 -34.52 1.62 -1.41
CA LYS A 473 -35.59 1.62 -2.42
C LYS A 473 -36.33 0.28 -2.41
N LEU A 474 -35.58 -0.82 -2.46
CA LEU A 474 -36.12 -2.18 -2.37
C LEU A 474 -36.90 -2.42 -1.07
N GLU A 475 -36.41 -1.93 0.07
CA GLU A 475 -37.12 -1.93 1.36
C GLU A 475 -38.51 -1.28 1.22
N ARG A 476 -38.60 -0.08 0.61
CA ARG A 476 -39.88 0.61 0.37
C ARG A 476 -40.75 0.00 -0.73
N GLU A 477 -40.15 -0.76 -1.63
CA GLU A 477 -40.87 -1.52 -2.66
C GLU A 477 -41.47 -2.80 -2.06
N ILE A 478 -40.79 -3.41 -1.09
CA ILE A 478 -41.30 -4.52 -0.26
C ILE A 478 -42.38 -4.02 0.70
N GLU A 479 -42.16 -2.93 1.46
CA GLU A 479 -43.16 -2.31 2.34
C GLU A 479 -44.49 -2.06 1.59
N LYS A 480 -44.42 -1.52 0.36
CA LYS A 480 -45.59 -1.33 -0.50
C LYS A 480 -46.22 -2.62 -1.01
N GLN A 481 -45.40 -3.63 -1.32
CA GLN A 481 -45.93 -4.95 -1.70
C GLN A 481 -46.68 -5.58 -0.51
N GLU A 482 -46.12 -5.51 0.70
CA GLU A 482 -46.78 -5.92 1.93
C GLU A 482 -48.07 -5.13 2.19
N GLU A 483 -48.09 -3.80 2.02
CA GLU A 483 -49.31 -2.99 2.05
C GLU A 483 -50.39 -3.49 1.05
N THR A 484 -50.02 -3.77 -0.20
CA THR A 484 -50.97 -4.30 -1.21
C THR A 484 -51.41 -5.73 -0.91
N ILE A 485 -50.52 -6.58 -0.38
CA ILE A 485 -50.86 -7.95 0.04
C ILE A 485 -51.85 -7.90 1.21
N ASN A 486 -51.61 -7.03 2.19
CA ASN A 486 -52.51 -6.84 3.33
C ASN A 486 -53.91 -6.37 2.87
N GLN A 487 -53.99 -5.41 1.95
CA GLN A 487 -55.25 -4.97 1.34
C GLN A 487 -55.97 -6.12 0.60
N ILE A 488 -55.22 -6.94 -0.15
CA ILE A 488 -55.78 -8.13 -0.83
C ILE A 488 -56.26 -9.16 0.20
N THR A 489 -55.51 -9.44 1.27
CA THR A 489 -55.93 -10.38 2.32
C THR A 489 -57.14 -9.89 3.08
N ASP A 490 -57.23 -8.59 3.40
CA ASP A 490 -58.40 -8.00 4.06
C ASP A 490 -59.64 -8.08 3.17
N SER A 491 -59.50 -7.80 1.87
CA SER A 491 -60.60 -7.97 0.91
C SER A 491 -61.04 -9.44 0.77
N SER A 492 -60.09 -10.39 0.79
CA SER A 492 -60.37 -11.83 0.76
C SER A 492 -61.03 -12.32 2.05
N ILE A 493 -60.61 -11.80 3.20
CA ILE A 493 -61.26 -12.04 4.51
C ILE A 493 -62.69 -11.50 4.49
N GLN A 494 -62.92 -10.31 3.93
CA GLN A 494 -64.25 -9.74 3.81
C GLN A 494 -65.16 -10.57 2.88
N VAL A 495 -64.69 -10.94 1.69
CA VAL A 495 -65.42 -11.81 0.75
C VAL A 495 -65.70 -13.19 1.35
N THR A 496 -64.80 -13.74 2.16
CA THR A 496 -65.07 -15.03 2.85
C THR A 496 -66.10 -14.92 3.96
N LYS A 497 -66.18 -13.80 4.70
CA LYS A 497 -67.28 -13.53 5.64
C LYS A 497 -68.61 -13.42 4.90
N GLU A 498 -68.69 -12.57 3.87
CA GLU A 498 -69.90 -12.38 3.06
C GLU A 498 -70.38 -13.70 2.43
N ARG A 499 -69.45 -14.51 1.90
CA ARG A 499 -69.72 -15.88 1.43
C ARG A 499 -70.32 -16.77 2.52
N ASP A 500 -69.78 -16.74 3.74
CA ASP A 500 -70.23 -17.60 4.82
C ASP A 500 -71.54 -17.11 5.47
N GLU A 501 -71.77 -15.80 5.52
CA GLU A 501 -73.08 -15.20 5.81
C GLU A 501 -74.14 -15.62 4.79
N MET A 502 -73.84 -15.53 3.49
CA MET A 502 -74.73 -16.02 2.43
C MET A 502 -74.96 -17.53 2.54
N ARG A 503 -73.94 -18.34 2.90
CA ARG A 503 -74.13 -19.79 3.17
C ARG A 503 -75.04 -20.04 4.36
N SER A 504 -74.94 -19.27 5.44
CA SER A 504 -75.85 -19.37 6.58
C SER A 504 -77.28 -18.98 6.18
N GLN A 505 -77.47 -17.96 5.34
CA GLN A 505 -78.77 -17.62 4.76
C GLN A 505 -79.32 -18.77 3.90
N PHE A 506 -78.51 -19.32 2.98
CA PHE A 506 -78.92 -20.48 2.17
C PHE A 506 -79.28 -21.70 3.04
N GLN A 507 -78.50 -22.02 4.07
CA GLN A 507 -78.82 -23.10 5.01
C GLN A 507 -80.14 -22.86 5.76
N ALA A 508 -80.44 -21.62 6.18
CA ALA A 508 -81.72 -21.27 6.77
C ALA A 508 -82.89 -21.45 5.78
N THR A 509 -82.73 -21.00 4.52
CA THR A 509 -83.77 -21.21 3.49
C THR A 509 -83.98 -22.69 3.13
N LEU A 510 -82.92 -23.51 3.18
CA LEU A 510 -83.02 -24.97 2.99
C LEU A 510 -83.77 -25.62 4.16
N GLN A 511 -83.45 -25.26 5.42
CA GLN A 511 -84.18 -25.75 6.59
C GLN A 511 -85.66 -25.36 6.57
N GLN A 512 -85.99 -24.17 6.07
CA GLN A 512 -87.37 -23.72 5.86
C GLN A 512 -88.05 -24.47 4.71
N ALA A 513 -87.37 -24.70 3.59
CA ALA A 513 -87.89 -25.53 2.50
C ALA A 513 -88.15 -26.97 2.96
N ASP A 514 -87.30 -27.52 3.82
CA ASP A 514 -87.46 -28.85 4.40
C ASP A 514 -88.50 -28.91 5.54
N SER A 515 -88.86 -27.79 6.17
CA SER A 515 -90.06 -27.75 7.04
C SER A 515 -91.33 -27.76 6.20
N LEU A 516 -91.41 -26.92 5.18
CA LEU A 516 -92.53 -26.88 4.25
C LEU A 516 -92.73 -28.23 3.53
N ARG A 517 -91.65 -28.93 3.15
CA ARG A 517 -91.72 -30.30 2.60
C ARG A 517 -92.28 -31.31 3.60
N ARG A 518 -91.91 -31.23 4.89
CA ARG A 518 -92.45 -32.09 5.94
C ARG A 518 -93.93 -31.78 6.22
N GLU A 519 -94.29 -30.51 6.31
CA GLU A 519 -95.67 -30.05 6.47
C GLU A 519 -96.57 -30.52 5.29
N LEU A 520 -96.08 -30.42 4.05
CA LEU A 520 -96.75 -30.96 2.87
C LEU A 520 -96.86 -32.50 2.92
N ALA A 521 -95.82 -33.21 3.34
CA ALA A 521 -95.86 -34.66 3.49
C ALA A 521 -96.86 -35.10 4.58
N GLU A 522 -96.95 -34.38 5.70
CA GLU A 522 -97.97 -34.61 6.73
C GLU A 522 -99.39 -34.34 6.21
N ILE A 523 -99.60 -33.28 5.44
CA ILE A 523 -100.91 -32.98 4.82
C ILE A 523 -101.30 -34.10 3.82
N LEU A 524 -100.36 -34.58 3.01
CA LEU A 524 -100.58 -35.70 2.09
C LEU A 524 -100.86 -37.02 2.84
N ALA A 525 -100.16 -37.31 3.94
CA ALA A 525 -100.40 -38.49 4.76
C ALA A 525 -101.79 -38.45 5.44
N ARG A 526 -102.17 -37.31 6.02
CA ARG A 526 -103.51 -37.09 6.60
C ARG A 526 -104.62 -37.22 5.54
N ARG A 527 -104.35 -36.76 4.31
CA ARG A 527 -105.27 -36.93 3.17
C ARG A 527 -105.40 -38.40 2.76
N ALA A 528 -104.30 -39.14 2.65
CA ALA A 528 -104.33 -40.57 2.32
C ALA A 528 -105.14 -41.37 3.36
N GLN A 529 -104.96 -41.07 4.66
CA GLN A 529 -105.76 -41.66 5.74
C GLN A 529 -107.26 -41.35 5.60
N GLN A 530 -107.63 -40.13 5.18
CA GLN A 530 -109.02 -39.77 4.91
C GLN A 530 -109.59 -40.49 3.68
N GLU A 531 -108.79 -40.71 2.63
CA GLU A 531 -109.17 -41.47 1.45
C GLU A 531 -109.35 -42.97 1.78
N GLU A 532 -108.47 -43.55 2.61
CA GLU A 532 -108.64 -44.90 3.19
C GLU A 532 -109.90 -45.02 4.07
N GLU A 533 -110.15 -44.05 4.96
CA GLU A 533 -111.37 -44.01 5.78
C GLU A 533 -112.64 -43.93 4.94
N LEU A 534 -112.62 -43.18 3.83
CA LEU A 534 -113.75 -43.12 2.89
C LEU A 534 -113.94 -44.45 2.17
N HIS A 535 -112.88 -45.08 1.66
CA HIS A 535 -112.96 -46.41 1.05
C HIS A 535 -113.51 -47.47 2.03
N LEU A 536 -113.12 -47.45 3.31
CA LEU A 536 -113.67 -48.34 4.33
C LEU A 536 -115.16 -48.08 4.63
N ARG A 537 -115.64 -46.85 4.45
CA ARG A 537 -117.07 -46.51 4.56
C ARG A 537 -117.84 -46.94 3.32
N ASP A 538 -117.28 -46.75 2.12
CA ASP A 538 -117.88 -47.19 0.86
C ASP A 538 -118.00 -48.71 0.79
N VAL A 539 -116.98 -49.47 1.22
CA VAL A 539 -117.02 -50.94 1.31
C VAL A 539 -118.17 -51.39 2.21
N ARG A 540 -118.32 -50.80 3.41
CA ARG A 540 -119.44 -51.08 4.32
C ARG A 540 -120.80 -50.70 3.74
N LEU A 541 -120.86 -49.67 2.89
CA LEU A 541 -122.08 -49.29 2.18
C LEU A 541 -122.41 -50.26 1.03
N SER A 542 -121.42 -50.87 0.36
CA SER A 542 -121.68 -52.00 -0.54
C SER A 542 -122.12 -53.26 0.23
N GLU A 543 -121.40 -53.65 1.29
CA GLU A 543 -121.77 -54.80 2.13
C GLU A 543 -123.21 -54.67 2.68
N ALA A 544 -123.59 -53.49 3.17
CA ALA A 544 -124.95 -53.24 3.65
C ALA A 544 -126.01 -53.23 2.54
N ARG A 545 -125.65 -52.86 1.30
CA ARG A 545 -126.55 -52.95 0.13
C ARG A 545 -126.69 -54.40 -0.35
N GLU A 546 -125.62 -55.18 -0.33
CA GLU A 546 -125.63 -56.60 -0.65
C GLU A 546 -126.46 -57.37 0.37
N GLN A 547 -126.26 -57.11 1.67
CA GLN A 547 -127.12 -57.62 2.76
C GLN A 547 -128.57 -57.19 2.60
N HIS A 548 -128.87 -55.96 2.17
CA HIS A 548 -130.25 -55.53 1.88
C HIS A 548 -130.85 -56.33 0.72
N LEU A 549 -130.10 -56.51 -0.38
CA LEU A 549 -130.54 -57.30 -1.53
C LEU A 549 -130.66 -58.79 -1.22
N GLU A 550 -129.88 -59.32 -0.27
CA GLU A 550 -130.01 -60.67 0.28
C GLU A 550 -131.26 -60.77 1.14
N LEU A 551 -131.47 -59.84 2.09
CA LEU A 551 -132.70 -59.78 2.87
C LEU A 551 -133.95 -59.56 2.02
N GLU A 552 -133.87 -58.85 0.90
CA GLU A 552 -134.99 -58.74 -0.07
C GLU A 552 -135.24 -60.05 -0.83
N ARG A 553 -134.20 -60.82 -1.15
CA ARG A 553 -134.31 -62.17 -1.72
C ARG A 553 -134.88 -63.14 -0.69
N ASP A 554 -134.33 -63.18 0.52
CA ASP A 554 -134.83 -63.98 1.64
C ASP A 554 -136.26 -63.59 2.03
N LEU A 555 -136.66 -62.32 1.87
CA LEU A 555 -138.02 -61.86 2.11
C LEU A 555 -138.98 -62.21 0.97
N GLN A 556 -138.51 -62.30 -0.28
CA GLN A 556 -139.27 -62.88 -1.40
C GLN A 556 -139.38 -64.41 -1.28
N GLU A 557 -138.29 -65.11 -0.99
CA GLU A 557 -138.29 -66.56 -0.77
C GLU A 557 -139.06 -66.95 0.50
N SER A 558 -139.04 -66.13 1.56
CA SER A 558 -139.92 -66.32 2.72
C SER A 558 -141.37 -65.93 2.44
N GLN A 559 -141.68 -64.99 1.53
CA GLN A 559 -143.04 -64.78 1.05
C GLN A 559 -143.53 -65.94 0.17
N GLU A 560 -142.71 -66.48 -0.73
CA GLU A 560 -143.04 -67.66 -1.52
C GLU A 560 -143.19 -68.91 -0.66
N THR A 561 -142.30 -69.11 0.31
CA THR A 561 -142.42 -70.24 1.24
C THR A 561 -143.50 -70.01 2.28
N VAL A 562 -143.86 -68.78 2.67
CA VAL A 562 -145.11 -68.49 3.41
C VAL A 562 -146.34 -68.75 2.54
N GLY A 563 -146.30 -68.50 1.22
CA GLY A 563 -147.37 -68.90 0.31
C GLY A 563 -147.52 -70.42 0.21
N ARG A 564 -146.39 -71.14 0.02
CA ARG A 564 -146.34 -72.62 0.06
C ARG A 564 -146.79 -73.16 1.42
N LEU A 565 -146.35 -72.54 2.52
CA LEU A 565 -146.72 -72.87 3.89
C LEU A 565 -148.11 -72.38 4.28
N GLN A 566 -148.76 -71.48 3.56
CA GLN A 566 -150.19 -71.19 3.74
C GLN A 566 -151.00 -72.31 3.11
N VAL A 567 -150.65 -72.73 1.89
CA VAL A 567 -151.22 -73.94 1.25
C VAL A 567 -150.91 -75.20 2.06
N GLU A 568 -149.74 -75.29 2.71
CA GLU A 568 -149.40 -76.39 3.62
C GLU A 568 -149.90 -76.20 5.04
N LEU A 569 -150.32 -75.02 5.50
CA LEU A 569 -150.98 -74.78 6.80
C LEU A 569 -152.51 -74.89 6.68
N GLU A 570 -153.05 -74.82 5.47
CA GLU A 570 -154.34 -75.40 5.13
C GLU A 570 -154.25 -76.94 5.25
N LYS A 571 -153.34 -77.60 4.51
CA LYS A 571 -153.08 -79.04 4.67
C LYS A 571 -152.63 -79.46 6.08
N HIS A 572 -151.97 -78.58 6.86
CA HIS A 572 -151.58 -78.82 8.24
C HIS A 572 -152.60 -78.30 9.26
N ARG A 573 -153.69 -77.64 8.85
CA ARG A 573 -154.93 -77.65 9.66
C ARG A 573 -155.57 -79.02 9.55
N ASP A 574 -155.58 -79.60 8.35
CA ASP A 574 -156.04 -80.97 8.12
C ASP A 574 -155.13 -82.00 8.84
N LEU A 575 -153.80 -81.80 8.85
CA LEU A 575 -152.84 -82.69 9.52
C LEU A 575 -152.53 -82.34 11.00
N LEU A 576 -152.80 -81.15 11.55
CA LEU A 576 -152.77 -80.89 13.01
C LEU A 576 -154.10 -81.21 13.69
N HIS A 577 -155.08 -81.67 12.91
CA HIS A 577 -156.13 -82.56 13.38
C HIS A 577 -155.54 -83.94 13.75
N GLN A 578 -154.59 -84.44 12.95
CA GLN A 578 -153.92 -85.75 13.08
C GLN A 578 -152.73 -85.72 14.07
N MET A 579 -151.65 -84.98 13.79
CA MET A 579 -150.37 -84.99 14.52
C MET A 579 -150.43 -84.60 16.01
N ARG A 580 -151.60 -84.19 16.51
CA ARG A 580 -151.89 -84.06 17.94
C ARG A 580 -151.92 -85.42 18.66
N GLU A 581 -152.00 -86.51 17.90
CA GLU A 581 -151.91 -87.91 18.33
C GLU A 581 -150.46 -88.38 18.58
N ASP A 582 -149.43 -87.54 18.33
CA ASP A 582 -148.07 -88.03 18.05
C ASP A 582 -146.92 -87.46 18.91
N HIS A 583 -147.03 -86.26 19.49
CA HIS A 583 -145.85 -85.56 20.07
C HIS A 583 -145.38 -86.04 21.46
N ASP A 584 -146.12 -86.93 22.14
CA ASP A 584 -145.73 -87.51 23.45
C ASP A 584 -144.40 -88.31 23.44
N LYS A 585 -143.75 -88.44 22.27
CA LYS A 585 -142.66 -89.38 21.97
C LYS A 585 -141.24 -88.85 22.15
N LEU A 586 -141.00 -87.53 22.15
CA LEU A 586 -139.64 -86.98 21.96
C LEU A 586 -138.96 -86.38 23.20
N GLN A 587 -139.42 -86.79 24.39
CA GLN A 587 -138.80 -86.52 25.69
C GLN A 587 -137.39 -87.15 25.85
N GLU A 588 -136.98 -88.03 24.94
CA GLU A 588 -135.81 -88.93 25.07
C GLU A 588 -134.46 -88.29 24.71
N ALA A 589 -134.44 -87.21 23.93
CA ALA A 589 -133.21 -86.69 23.31
C ALA A 589 -132.17 -86.07 24.28
N LEU A 590 -132.54 -85.87 25.55
CA LEU A 590 -131.77 -85.08 26.52
C LEU A 590 -130.44 -85.73 26.98
N LEU A 591 -130.23 -87.00 26.66
CA LEU A 591 -129.12 -87.84 27.16
C LEU A 591 -127.80 -87.72 26.38
N SER A 592 -127.73 -86.93 25.29
CA SER A 592 -126.56 -86.90 24.39
C SER A 592 -125.40 -85.99 24.84
N SER A 593 -125.56 -85.19 25.90
CA SER A 593 -124.67 -84.05 26.20
C SER A 593 -123.30 -84.41 26.82
N ASP A 594 -123.19 -85.53 27.53
CA ASP A 594 -122.07 -85.79 28.46
C ASP A 594 -120.72 -86.13 27.80
N GLN A 595 -120.69 -86.43 26.50
CA GLN A 595 -119.47 -86.91 25.83
C GLN A 595 -118.40 -85.82 25.62
N THR A 596 -118.74 -84.55 25.83
CA THR A 596 -117.93 -83.39 25.43
C THR A 596 -116.70 -83.12 26.31
N GLN A 597 -116.74 -83.40 27.61
CA GLN A 597 -115.72 -82.94 28.57
C GLN A 597 -114.31 -83.53 28.37
N LYS A 598 -114.18 -84.70 27.73
CA LYS A 598 -112.92 -85.47 27.72
C LYS A 598 -111.77 -84.81 26.92
N LYS A 599 -112.09 -83.99 25.91
CA LYS A 599 -111.09 -83.41 24.97
C LYS A 599 -110.19 -82.31 25.57
N ASN A 600 -110.48 -81.82 26.78
CA ASN A 600 -109.79 -80.63 27.31
C ASN A 600 -108.46 -80.91 28.03
N LYS A 601 -108.03 -82.18 28.21
CA LYS A 601 -106.80 -82.51 28.95
C LYS A 601 -105.51 -82.46 28.13
N GLU A 602 -105.58 -82.63 26.81
CA GLU A 602 -104.39 -82.87 25.97
C GLU A 602 -103.53 -81.59 25.79
N ARG A 603 -104.17 -80.43 25.70
CA ARG A 603 -103.54 -79.10 25.49
C ARG A 603 -102.62 -78.60 26.61
N MET A 604 -102.53 -79.30 27.74
CA MET A 604 -101.73 -78.86 28.90
C MET A 604 -100.24 -79.22 28.80
N LEU A 605 -99.84 -80.16 27.94
CA LEU A 605 -98.46 -80.66 27.88
C LEU A 605 -97.56 -79.81 26.97
N GLU A 606 -98.10 -79.27 25.88
CA GLU A 606 -97.37 -78.52 24.85
C GLU A 606 -96.66 -77.26 25.42
N LEU A 607 -97.27 -76.63 26.43
CA LEU A 607 -96.72 -75.44 27.09
C LEU A 607 -95.46 -75.72 27.94
N GLN A 608 -95.17 -76.98 28.28
CA GLN A 608 -94.07 -77.33 29.19
C GLN A 608 -92.69 -77.36 28.49
N GLU A 609 -92.64 -77.46 27.16
CA GLU A 609 -91.37 -77.58 26.42
C GLU A 609 -90.73 -76.22 26.12
N ALA A 610 -91.54 -75.22 25.75
CA ALA A 610 -91.07 -73.86 25.42
C ALA A 610 -90.23 -73.21 26.53
N VAL A 611 -90.56 -73.51 27.80
CA VAL A 611 -89.87 -72.97 28.99
C VAL A 611 -88.40 -73.41 29.08
N LYS A 612 -88.03 -74.56 28.50
CA LYS A 612 -86.67 -75.10 28.58
C LYS A 612 -85.70 -74.31 27.70
N ASN A 613 -86.10 -73.91 26.50
CA ASN A 613 -85.22 -73.29 25.51
C ASN A 613 -84.71 -71.92 25.99
N VAL A 614 -85.61 -71.09 26.55
CA VAL A 614 -85.30 -69.77 27.13
C VAL A 614 -84.25 -69.84 28.26
N SER A 615 -84.10 -71.00 28.91
CA SER A 615 -83.11 -71.18 30.00
C SER A 615 -81.67 -71.33 29.50
N LEU A 616 -81.46 -71.78 28.25
CA LEU A 616 -80.14 -72.00 27.66
C LEU A 616 -79.50 -70.68 27.19
N GLU A 617 -80.24 -69.87 26.43
CA GLU A 617 -79.81 -68.55 25.92
C GLU A 617 -79.32 -67.64 27.05
N ARG A 618 -80.00 -67.69 28.21
CA ARG A 618 -79.63 -66.93 29.41
C ARG A 618 -78.27 -67.34 30.01
N ALA A 619 -77.84 -68.59 29.82
CA ALA A 619 -76.53 -69.07 30.27
C ALA A 619 -75.40 -68.62 29.33
N GLU A 620 -75.65 -68.51 28.03
CA GLU A 620 -74.65 -68.09 27.05
C GLU A 620 -74.30 -66.61 27.21
N LEU A 621 -75.30 -65.74 27.35
CA LEU A 621 -75.10 -64.30 27.61
C LEU A 621 -74.30 -64.05 28.90
N SER A 622 -74.59 -64.81 29.97
CA SER A 622 -73.84 -64.73 31.23
C SER A 622 -72.35 -65.08 31.06
N ASN A 623 -72.01 -66.00 30.15
CA ASN A 623 -70.63 -66.39 29.85
C ASN A 623 -69.88 -65.39 28.96
N GLN A 624 -70.59 -64.56 28.18
CA GLN A 624 -69.98 -63.46 27.42
C GLN A 624 -69.60 -62.30 28.35
N LEU A 625 -70.51 -61.86 29.22
CA LEU A 625 -70.28 -60.81 30.21
C LEU A 625 -69.09 -61.12 31.15
N ALA A 626 -68.91 -62.40 31.51
CA ALA A 626 -67.78 -62.87 32.33
C ALA A 626 -66.41 -62.81 31.62
N LYS A 627 -66.36 -62.65 30.29
CA LYS A 627 -65.12 -62.46 29.50
C LYS A 627 -64.77 -60.98 29.37
N GLU A 628 -65.75 -60.14 29.03
CA GLU A 628 -65.66 -58.67 29.02
C GLU A 628 -65.04 -58.12 30.31
N ILE A 629 -65.55 -58.55 31.47
CA ILE A 629 -65.10 -58.10 32.80
C ILE A 629 -63.64 -58.51 33.09
N LYS A 630 -63.12 -59.58 32.46
CA LYS A 630 -61.71 -59.98 32.60
C LYS A 630 -60.82 -59.11 31.71
N ALA A 631 -61.17 -58.97 30.43
CA ALA A 631 -60.44 -58.12 29.48
C ALA A 631 -60.33 -56.67 29.99
N SER A 632 -61.41 -56.11 30.53
CA SER A 632 -61.42 -54.77 31.15
C SER A 632 -60.43 -54.65 32.33
N LYS A 633 -60.34 -55.66 33.20
CA LYS A 633 -59.41 -55.68 34.35
C LYS A 633 -57.96 -55.82 33.94
N ASP A 634 -57.67 -56.56 32.88
CA ASP A 634 -56.30 -56.71 32.38
C ASP A 634 -55.84 -55.46 31.62
N LEU A 635 -56.73 -54.79 30.88
CA LEU A 635 -56.47 -53.46 30.32
C LEU A 635 -56.17 -52.42 31.43
N GLN A 636 -56.88 -52.44 32.56
CA GLN A 636 -56.61 -51.55 33.69
C GLN A 636 -55.22 -51.76 34.31
N LYS A 637 -54.69 -52.99 34.36
CA LYS A 637 -53.32 -53.27 34.82
C LYS A 637 -52.30 -52.66 33.86
N ASN A 638 -52.45 -52.95 32.57
CA ASN A 638 -51.54 -52.45 31.52
C ASN A 638 -51.48 -50.92 31.52
N LEU A 639 -52.60 -50.24 31.75
CA LEU A 639 -52.68 -48.77 31.86
C LEU A 639 -51.91 -48.26 33.08
N CYS A 640 -52.05 -48.92 34.24
CA CYS A 640 -51.32 -48.59 35.47
C CYS A 640 -49.80 -48.86 35.37
N GLU A 641 -49.40 -49.90 34.64
CA GLU A 641 -47.99 -50.22 34.36
C GLU A 641 -47.36 -49.22 33.39
N ALA A 642 -48.05 -48.87 32.30
CA ALA A 642 -47.64 -47.81 31.38
C ALA A 642 -47.54 -46.44 32.07
N GLN A 643 -48.46 -46.13 32.99
CA GLN A 643 -48.42 -44.89 33.77
C GLN A 643 -47.17 -44.82 34.66
N LYS A 644 -46.79 -45.90 35.34
CA LYS A 644 -45.54 -45.97 36.12
C LYS A 644 -44.29 -45.82 35.26
N GLN A 645 -44.28 -46.39 34.06
CA GLN A 645 -43.18 -46.21 33.10
C GLN A 645 -43.06 -44.75 32.64
N ALA A 646 -44.19 -44.07 32.41
CA ALA A 646 -44.22 -42.64 32.09
C ALA A 646 -43.77 -41.75 33.27
N GLU A 647 -44.11 -42.12 34.51
CA GLU A 647 -43.63 -41.44 35.72
C GLU A 647 -42.11 -41.61 35.89
N PHE A 648 -41.56 -42.81 35.71
CA PHE A 648 -40.12 -43.07 35.76
C PHE A 648 -39.34 -42.29 34.67
N ALA A 649 -39.76 -42.37 33.42
CA ALA A 649 -39.13 -41.62 32.32
C ALA A 649 -39.20 -40.09 32.53
N ARG A 650 -40.27 -39.60 33.16
CA ARG A 650 -40.40 -38.20 33.58
C ARG A 650 -39.39 -37.86 34.69
N GLU A 651 -39.16 -38.72 35.66
CA GLU A 651 -38.14 -38.50 36.70
C GLU A 651 -36.72 -38.46 36.12
N GLU A 652 -36.36 -39.37 35.22
CA GLU A 652 -35.09 -39.36 34.48
C GLU A 652 -34.90 -38.05 33.71
N LEU A 653 -35.94 -37.56 33.00
CA LEU A 653 -35.93 -36.25 32.34
C LEU A 653 -35.72 -35.10 33.34
N THR A 654 -36.24 -35.17 34.58
CA THR A 654 -35.93 -34.16 35.60
C THR A 654 -34.48 -34.25 36.12
N LEU A 655 -33.87 -35.43 36.14
CA LEU A 655 -32.48 -35.61 36.55
C LEU A 655 -31.51 -35.12 35.48
N ALA A 656 -31.71 -35.49 34.22
CA ALA A 656 -31.00 -34.92 33.08
C ALA A 656 -31.18 -33.39 33.01
N GLY A 657 -32.41 -32.90 33.24
CA GLY A 657 -32.72 -31.47 33.32
C GLY A 657 -32.11 -30.72 34.51
N LYS A 658 -31.69 -31.42 35.58
CA LYS A 658 -30.88 -30.86 36.68
C LYS A 658 -29.40 -30.86 36.31
N GLN A 659 -28.89 -31.95 35.75
CA GLN A 659 -27.48 -32.06 35.36
C GLN A 659 -27.11 -31.03 34.27
N LEU A 660 -27.95 -30.88 33.24
CA LEU A 660 -27.78 -29.84 32.20
C LEU A 660 -27.84 -28.41 32.76
N LYS A 661 -28.43 -28.17 33.96
CA LYS A 661 -28.34 -26.87 34.65
C LYS A 661 -27.00 -26.72 35.36
N MET A 662 -26.54 -27.75 36.07
CA MET A 662 -25.21 -27.74 36.71
C MET A 662 -24.09 -27.49 35.68
N GLU A 663 -24.15 -28.15 34.53
CA GLU A 663 -23.18 -27.97 33.43
C GLU A 663 -23.23 -26.53 32.87
N ARG A 664 -24.43 -25.96 32.67
CA ARG A 664 -24.59 -24.54 32.28
C ARG A 664 -24.06 -23.58 33.34
N GLU A 665 -24.29 -23.85 34.62
CA GLU A 665 -23.76 -23.04 35.73
C GLU A 665 -22.24 -23.12 35.86
N VAL A 666 -21.64 -24.28 35.55
CA VAL A 666 -20.18 -24.43 35.46
C VAL A 666 -19.64 -23.62 34.30
N HIS A 667 -20.16 -23.80 33.08
CA HIS A 667 -19.72 -23.02 31.92
C HIS A 667 -19.96 -21.51 32.08
N GLN A 668 -21.03 -21.10 32.77
CA GLN A 668 -21.27 -19.69 33.06
C GLN A 668 -20.24 -19.11 34.05
N LYS A 669 -19.76 -19.91 35.02
CA LYS A 669 -18.65 -19.54 35.91
C LYS A 669 -17.32 -19.48 35.16
N GLU A 670 -17.00 -20.51 34.36
CA GLU A 670 -15.81 -20.53 33.50
C GLU A 670 -15.75 -19.32 32.56
N LEU A 671 -16.88 -18.93 31.96
CA LEU A 671 -16.99 -17.73 31.14
C LEU A 671 -16.77 -16.44 31.95
N THR A 672 -17.30 -16.32 33.17
CA THR A 672 -17.01 -15.15 34.03
C THR A 672 -15.57 -15.10 34.50
N ASP A 673 -14.96 -16.25 34.79
CA ASP A 673 -13.58 -16.36 35.24
C ASP A 673 -12.63 -16.01 34.10
N MET A 674 -12.85 -16.56 32.90
CA MET A 674 -12.10 -16.20 31.68
C MET A 674 -12.29 -14.73 31.30
N HIS A 675 -13.48 -14.17 31.46
CA HIS A 675 -13.72 -12.73 31.26
C HIS A 675 -12.96 -11.89 32.31
N SER A 676 -12.91 -12.31 33.58
CA SER A 676 -12.14 -11.64 34.63
C SER A 676 -10.63 -11.71 34.36
N ALA A 677 -10.14 -12.85 33.87
CA ALA A 677 -8.75 -13.05 33.49
C ALA A 677 -8.37 -12.21 32.27
N ALA A 678 -9.23 -12.13 31.25
CA ALA A 678 -9.05 -11.26 30.09
C ALA A 678 -9.07 -9.77 30.47
N GLN A 679 -9.96 -9.34 31.36
CA GLN A 679 -9.99 -7.95 31.85
C GLN A 679 -8.78 -7.65 32.75
N SER A 680 -8.30 -8.62 33.53
CA SER A 680 -7.08 -8.51 34.34
C SER A 680 -5.83 -8.37 33.47
N THR A 681 -5.63 -9.23 32.47
CA THR A 681 -4.50 -9.14 31.53
C THR A 681 -4.56 -7.89 30.68
N LYS A 682 -5.75 -7.49 30.19
CA LYS A 682 -5.98 -6.19 29.55
C LYS A 682 -5.51 -5.04 30.45
N SER A 683 -5.93 -4.99 31.71
CA SER A 683 -5.51 -3.92 32.63
C SER A 683 -3.99 -3.91 32.88
N LYS A 684 -3.33 -5.08 32.87
CA LYS A 684 -1.87 -5.19 32.99
C LYS A 684 -1.16 -4.66 31.75
N HIS A 685 -1.69 -4.94 30.56
CA HIS A 685 -1.18 -4.37 29.32
C HIS A 685 -1.42 -2.85 29.24
N GLU A 686 -2.58 -2.37 29.65
CA GLU A 686 -2.89 -0.93 29.73
C GLU A 686 -1.92 -0.19 30.67
N ARG A 687 -1.62 -0.73 31.86
CA ARG A 687 -0.59 -0.18 32.76
C ARG A 687 0.81 -0.20 32.13
N SER A 688 1.23 -1.32 31.56
CA SER A 688 2.54 -1.44 30.89
C SER A 688 2.70 -0.47 29.71
N VAL A 689 1.63 -0.22 28.95
CA VAL A 689 1.61 0.80 27.89
C VAL A 689 1.67 2.22 28.47
N GLN A 690 0.99 2.48 29.57
CA GLN A 690 1.06 3.77 30.28
C GLN A 690 2.47 4.01 30.86
N GLU A 691 3.10 3.00 31.43
CA GLU A 691 4.48 3.00 31.94
C GLU A 691 5.49 3.27 30.81
N MET A 692 5.38 2.59 29.66
CA MET A 692 6.17 2.89 28.47
C MET A 692 5.94 4.32 27.96
N ILE A 693 4.71 4.82 27.95
CA ILE A 693 4.40 6.21 27.56
C ILE A 693 5.04 7.21 28.54
N THR A 694 5.10 6.91 29.85
CA THR A 694 5.83 7.75 30.80
C THR A 694 7.34 7.70 30.61
N HIS A 695 7.92 6.55 30.26
CA HIS A 695 9.35 6.45 29.96
C HIS A 695 9.72 7.18 28.66
N PHE A 696 9.02 6.96 27.55
CA PHE A 696 9.24 7.74 26.32
C PHE A 696 9.01 9.24 26.53
N ARG A 697 8.19 9.63 27.50
CA ARG A 697 8.02 11.03 27.89
C ARG A 697 9.23 11.56 28.68
N GLN A 698 9.74 10.79 29.65
CA GLN A 698 10.95 11.11 30.40
C GLN A 698 12.16 11.24 29.46
N GLU A 699 12.40 10.25 28.59
CA GLU A 699 13.45 10.29 27.58
C GLU A 699 13.34 11.54 26.68
N ARG A 700 12.12 11.92 26.28
CA ARG A 700 11.91 13.12 25.46
C ARG A 700 12.14 14.41 26.24
N GLU A 701 11.71 14.49 27.50
CA GLU A 701 11.94 15.64 28.38
C GLU A 701 13.45 15.76 28.74
N GLU A 702 14.15 14.64 28.90
CA GLU A 702 15.62 14.59 29.04
C GLU A 702 16.36 15.02 27.77
N LEU A 703 15.97 14.54 26.58
CA LEU A 703 16.55 14.99 25.31
C LEU A 703 16.24 16.46 25.02
N GLU A 704 15.05 16.93 25.35
CA GLU A 704 14.71 18.36 25.33
C GLU A 704 15.62 19.16 26.26
N ASN A 705 15.92 18.67 27.47
CA ASN A 705 16.86 19.31 28.40
C ASN A 705 18.30 19.34 27.86
N HIS A 706 18.82 18.25 27.29
CA HIS A 706 20.14 18.22 26.63
C HIS A 706 20.21 19.22 25.46
N ILE A 707 19.12 19.38 24.70
CA ILE A 707 19.02 20.40 23.65
C ILE A 707 19.01 21.82 24.24
N HIS A 708 18.52 22.03 25.46
CA HIS A 708 18.60 23.33 26.14
C HIS A 708 20.00 23.63 26.70
N THR A 709 20.73 22.66 27.25
CA THR A 709 22.12 22.87 27.70
C THR A 709 23.03 23.16 26.51
N LEU A 710 22.96 22.36 25.43
CA LEU A 710 23.71 22.61 24.19
C LEU A 710 23.39 23.97 23.55
N LYS A 711 22.16 24.48 23.70
CA LYS A 711 21.80 25.85 23.27
C LYS A 711 22.46 26.92 24.14
N ALA A 712 22.57 26.71 25.46
CA ALA A 712 23.26 27.63 26.37
C ALA A 712 24.77 27.63 26.09
N GLU A 713 25.41 26.46 26.02
CA GLU A 713 26.82 26.28 25.67
C GLU A 713 27.15 26.91 24.30
N LEU A 714 26.23 26.84 23.33
CA LEU A 714 26.37 27.50 22.03
C LEU A 714 26.25 29.03 22.11
N VAL A 715 25.45 29.58 23.04
CA VAL A 715 25.38 31.02 23.32
C VAL A 715 26.65 31.50 24.00
N ASP A 716 27.14 30.76 24.99
CA ASP A 716 28.38 31.08 25.70
C ASP A 716 29.59 31.01 24.77
N SER A 717 29.67 29.96 23.94
CA SER A 717 30.68 29.83 22.87
C SER A 717 30.60 30.99 21.88
N LYS A 718 29.40 31.44 21.50
CA LYS A 718 29.21 32.64 20.66
C LYS A 718 29.61 33.93 21.38
N SER A 719 29.52 33.99 22.70
CA SER A 719 29.99 35.14 23.49
C SER A 719 31.53 35.18 23.53
N LEU A 720 32.18 34.03 23.74
CA LEU A 720 33.63 33.87 23.75
C LEU A 720 34.25 34.15 22.37
N ILE A 721 33.61 33.67 21.29
CA ILE A 721 34.00 33.99 19.92
C ILE A 721 33.87 35.51 19.65
N LYS A 722 32.91 36.22 20.27
CA LYS A 722 32.82 37.68 20.16
C LYS A 722 33.93 38.39 20.92
N SER A 723 34.23 37.98 22.16
CA SER A 723 35.30 38.60 22.96
C SER A 723 36.68 38.37 22.35
N GLU A 724 36.96 37.17 21.83
CA GLU A 724 38.23 36.90 21.14
C GLU A 724 38.31 37.59 19.78
N ARG A 725 37.21 37.72 19.02
CA ARG A 725 37.19 38.60 17.84
C ARG A 725 37.49 40.06 18.20
N GLN A 726 36.92 40.58 19.28
CA GLN A 726 37.23 41.93 19.79
C GLN A 726 38.65 42.07 20.35
N ARG A 727 39.30 40.98 20.77
CA ARG A 727 40.73 40.96 21.13
C ARG A 727 41.61 40.99 19.89
N ILE A 728 41.34 40.11 18.92
CA ILE A 728 42.04 40.05 17.64
C ILE A 728 41.93 41.38 16.90
N GLU A 729 40.76 42.03 16.87
CA GLU A 729 40.60 43.32 16.18
C GLU A 729 41.38 44.46 16.87
N ARG A 730 41.53 44.44 18.20
CA ARG A 730 42.42 45.37 18.92
C ARG A 730 43.88 45.10 18.57
N MET A 731 44.30 43.83 18.58
CA MET A 731 45.65 43.44 18.18
C MET A 731 45.97 43.78 16.72
N LYS A 732 44.99 43.69 15.80
CA LYS A 732 45.14 44.21 14.43
C LYS A 732 45.38 45.71 14.43
N VAL A 733 44.51 46.50 15.08
CA VAL A 733 44.66 47.96 15.14
C VAL A 733 45.98 48.37 15.82
N GLU A 734 46.52 47.55 16.72
CA GLU A 734 47.87 47.72 17.29
C GLU A 734 48.96 47.36 16.26
N CYS A 735 48.84 46.26 15.50
CA CYS A 735 49.74 45.91 14.40
C CYS A 735 49.71 46.92 13.25
N ASP A 736 48.53 47.44 12.89
CA ASP A 736 48.33 48.41 11.82
C ASP A 736 49.00 49.75 12.19
N LYS A 737 48.86 50.20 13.45
CA LYS A 737 49.61 51.34 13.98
C LYS A 737 51.12 51.11 13.98
N LEU A 738 51.58 49.94 14.41
CA LEU A 738 53.02 49.61 14.37
C LEU A 738 53.53 49.55 12.93
N ALA A 739 52.71 49.16 11.96
CA ALA A 739 53.03 49.21 10.54
C ALA A 739 53.04 50.65 10.00
N GLU A 740 52.10 51.51 10.42
CA GLU A 740 52.11 52.95 10.12
C GLU A 740 53.35 53.65 10.72
N GLU A 741 53.68 53.38 11.98
CA GLU A 741 54.89 53.87 12.66
C GLU A 741 56.17 53.40 11.95
N VAL A 742 56.26 52.11 11.58
CA VAL A 742 57.39 51.59 10.79
C VAL A 742 57.45 52.19 9.38
N SER A 743 56.30 52.46 8.74
CA SER A 743 56.27 53.13 7.43
C SER A 743 56.77 54.58 7.54
N GLN A 744 56.31 55.34 8.55
CA GLN A 744 56.78 56.69 8.84
C GLN A 744 58.28 56.70 9.14
N MET A 745 58.75 55.81 10.02
CA MET A 745 60.19 55.70 10.32
C MET A 745 61.03 55.29 9.10
N THR A 746 60.50 54.50 8.16
CA THR A 746 61.22 54.15 6.92
C THR A 746 61.18 55.26 5.88
N GLU A 747 60.10 56.03 5.77
CA GLU A 747 60.02 57.24 4.96
C GLU A 747 60.94 58.36 5.50
N GLU A 748 60.97 58.57 6.82
CA GLU A 748 61.91 59.47 7.48
C GLU A 748 63.36 59.06 7.21
N ASN A 749 63.72 57.78 7.42
CA ASN A 749 65.05 57.27 7.11
C ASN A 749 65.40 57.38 5.62
N ALA A 750 64.44 57.16 4.71
CA ALA A 750 64.65 57.36 3.27
C ALA A 750 64.89 58.84 2.93
N SER A 751 64.17 59.77 3.58
CA SER A 751 64.37 61.21 3.42
C SER A 751 65.73 61.66 3.97
N LEU A 752 66.15 61.15 5.14
CA LEU A 752 67.46 61.39 5.73
C LEU A 752 68.58 60.82 4.86
N HIS A 753 68.39 59.63 4.29
CA HIS A 753 69.36 59.03 3.38
C HIS A 753 69.44 59.78 2.04
N SER A 754 68.34 60.29 1.51
CA SER A 754 68.33 61.17 0.33
C SER A 754 69.03 62.50 0.62
N ASN A 755 68.75 63.13 1.76
CA ASN A 755 69.46 64.34 2.21
C ASN A 755 70.96 64.10 2.42
N TYR A 756 71.34 62.93 2.95
CA TYR A 756 72.74 62.52 3.07
C TYR A 756 73.40 62.30 1.70
N GLN A 757 72.72 61.65 0.74
CA GLN A 757 73.23 61.50 -0.62
C GLN A 757 73.39 62.85 -1.34
N LEU A 758 72.45 63.79 -1.15
CA LEU A 758 72.56 65.16 -1.68
C LEU A 758 73.73 65.93 -1.02
N ALA A 759 73.95 65.76 0.28
CA ALA A 759 75.09 66.34 0.97
C ALA A 759 76.42 65.74 0.47
N MET A 760 76.49 64.42 0.25
CA MET A 760 77.65 63.76 -0.36
C MET A 760 77.91 64.25 -1.78
N GLN A 761 76.89 64.34 -2.63
CA GLN A 761 77.03 64.92 -3.98
C GLN A 761 77.53 66.37 -3.93
N GLY A 762 77.05 67.18 -2.98
CA GLY A 762 77.53 68.54 -2.74
C GLY A 762 78.97 68.64 -2.18
N VAL A 763 79.48 67.57 -1.55
CA VAL A 763 80.90 67.44 -1.17
C VAL A 763 81.73 67.02 -2.39
N ASP A 764 81.28 66.03 -3.16
CA ASP A 764 81.95 65.57 -4.39
C ASP A 764 82.02 66.71 -5.44
N ASP A 765 80.97 67.54 -5.54
CA ASP A 765 80.93 68.73 -6.40
C ASP A 765 82.00 69.72 -5.97
N LYS A 766 82.10 70.03 -4.68
CA LYS A 766 83.13 70.91 -4.13
C LYS A 766 84.53 70.34 -4.25
N GLU A 767 84.71 69.03 -4.11
CA GLU A 767 86.01 68.39 -4.31
C GLU A 767 86.44 68.47 -5.80
N ARG A 768 85.49 68.37 -6.73
CA ARG A 768 85.72 68.61 -8.17
C ARG A 768 85.97 70.08 -8.49
N GLU A 769 85.34 71.03 -7.79
CA GLU A 769 85.69 72.46 -7.87
C GLU A 769 87.10 72.74 -7.31
N ILE A 770 87.46 72.17 -6.16
CA ILE A 770 88.80 72.28 -5.56
C ILE A 770 89.86 71.73 -6.53
N LYS A 771 89.68 70.53 -7.07
CA LYS A 771 90.61 69.94 -8.07
C LYS A 771 90.73 70.81 -9.34
N SER A 772 89.67 71.51 -9.74
CA SER A 772 89.71 72.49 -10.84
C SER A 772 90.46 73.77 -10.46
N ILE A 773 90.32 74.24 -9.22
CA ILE A 773 91.05 75.39 -8.67
C ILE A 773 92.54 75.06 -8.53
N GLU A 774 92.90 73.92 -7.95
CA GLU A 774 94.28 73.40 -7.84
C GLU A 774 94.94 73.26 -9.21
N LEU A 775 94.26 72.67 -10.19
CA LEU A 775 94.77 72.51 -11.55
C LEU A 775 94.91 73.87 -12.29
N ASN A 776 94.20 74.91 -11.86
CA ASN A 776 94.40 76.28 -12.35
C ASN A 776 95.48 77.04 -11.54
N ALA A 777 95.64 76.75 -10.25
CA ALA A 777 96.74 77.24 -9.42
C ALA A 777 98.08 76.72 -9.96
N GLY A 778 98.21 75.42 -10.25
CA GLY A 778 99.42 74.86 -10.87
C GLY A 778 99.75 75.45 -12.25
N LYS A 779 98.73 75.86 -13.04
CA LYS A 779 98.97 76.64 -14.29
C LYS A 779 99.50 78.03 -13.99
N LEU A 780 98.98 78.71 -12.96
CA LEU A 780 99.44 80.02 -12.52
C LEU A 780 100.84 79.94 -11.89
N GLU A 781 101.18 78.85 -11.20
CA GLU A 781 102.53 78.58 -10.70
C GLU A 781 103.52 78.37 -11.85
N VAL A 782 103.17 77.59 -12.88
CA VAL A 782 104.00 77.44 -14.10
C VAL A 782 104.12 78.77 -14.88
N VAL A 783 103.11 79.64 -14.84
CA VAL A 783 103.22 81.00 -15.40
C VAL A 783 104.11 81.89 -14.52
N ASN A 784 103.99 81.83 -13.19
CA ASN A 784 104.86 82.55 -12.26
C ASN A 784 106.31 82.09 -12.37
N GLN A 785 106.58 80.78 -12.50
CA GLN A 785 107.91 80.24 -12.77
C GLN A 785 108.49 80.81 -14.07
N LYS A 786 107.70 80.90 -15.14
CA LYS A 786 108.12 81.54 -16.40
C LYS A 786 108.28 83.06 -16.30
N LEU A 787 107.63 83.69 -15.33
CA LEU A 787 107.80 85.11 -15.03
C LEU A 787 109.02 85.37 -14.14
N THR A 788 109.38 84.48 -13.20
CA THR A 788 110.62 84.57 -12.43
C THR A 788 111.83 84.12 -13.26
N GLU A 789 111.72 83.10 -14.12
CA GLU A 789 112.75 82.79 -15.13
C GLU A 789 113.04 84.01 -16.01
N ARG A 790 111.99 84.73 -16.43
CA ARG A 790 112.12 85.99 -17.16
C ARG A 790 112.69 87.12 -16.31
N LEU A 791 112.27 87.26 -15.06
CA LEU A 791 112.80 88.25 -14.13
C LEU A 791 114.31 88.02 -13.95
N ASN A 792 114.73 86.80 -13.62
CA ASN A 792 116.13 86.40 -13.49
C ASN A 792 116.93 86.63 -14.79
N SER A 793 116.33 86.44 -15.98
CA SER A 793 116.99 86.79 -17.25
C SER A 793 117.16 88.31 -17.42
N VAL A 794 116.19 89.11 -16.98
CA VAL A 794 116.26 90.58 -16.99
C VAL A 794 117.19 91.11 -15.88
N GLU A 795 117.29 90.41 -14.74
CA GLU A 795 118.22 90.71 -13.65
C GLU A 795 119.66 90.39 -14.05
N THR A 796 119.92 89.27 -14.74
CA THR A 796 121.25 88.97 -15.28
C THR A 796 121.61 89.86 -16.49
N GLU A 797 120.65 90.25 -17.33
CA GLU A 797 120.85 91.35 -18.29
C GLU A 797 121.20 92.65 -17.55
N GLN A 798 120.50 93.01 -16.47
CA GLN A 798 120.82 94.17 -15.63
C GLN A 798 122.19 94.06 -14.95
N GLU A 799 122.63 92.89 -14.50
CA GLU A 799 123.98 92.69 -13.95
C GLU A 799 125.06 92.89 -15.03
N THR A 800 124.85 92.40 -16.26
CA THR A 800 125.79 92.66 -17.36
C THR A 800 125.79 94.14 -17.78
N ILE A 801 124.63 94.81 -17.77
CA ILE A 801 124.51 96.26 -18.01
C ILE A 801 125.17 97.04 -16.88
N LEU A 802 125.00 96.64 -15.62
CA LEU A 802 125.62 97.28 -14.46
C LEU A 802 127.15 97.08 -14.45
N SER A 803 127.66 95.93 -14.88
CA SER A 803 129.10 95.70 -15.02
C SER A 803 129.71 96.48 -16.20
N ALA A 804 128.96 96.65 -17.30
CA ALA A 804 129.34 97.57 -18.37
C ALA A 804 129.31 99.04 -17.89
N ILE A 805 128.29 99.43 -17.13
CA ILE A 805 128.18 100.74 -16.49
C ILE A 805 129.27 100.92 -15.42
N GLU A 806 129.76 99.89 -14.74
CA GLU A 806 130.94 99.99 -13.87
C GLU A 806 132.21 100.26 -14.69
N ALA A 807 132.39 99.65 -15.86
CA ALA A 807 133.52 99.95 -16.74
C ALA A 807 133.45 101.39 -17.30
N GLU A 808 132.25 101.84 -17.67
CA GLU A 808 132.00 103.22 -18.11
C GLU A 808 132.09 104.23 -16.94
N LEU A 809 131.69 103.87 -15.72
CA LEU A 809 131.87 104.68 -14.52
C LEU A 809 133.33 104.76 -14.10
N ASN A 810 134.11 103.67 -14.18
CA ASN A 810 135.54 103.73 -13.86
C ASN A 810 136.33 104.60 -14.86
N THR A 811 135.86 104.72 -16.11
CA THR A 811 136.43 105.67 -17.09
C THR A 811 135.86 107.09 -16.95
N ALA A 812 134.58 107.25 -16.61
CA ALA A 812 133.95 108.55 -16.36
C ALA A 812 134.38 109.20 -15.03
N CYS A 813 134.67 108.44 -13.97
CA CYS A 813 135.18 108.94 -12.70
C CYS A 813 136.58 109.58 -12.81
N HIS A 814 137.34 109.28 -13.87
CA HIS A 814 138.56 110.01 -14.20
C HIS A 814 138.31 111.35 -14.91
N LEU A 815 137.11 111.57 -15.47
CA LEU A 815 136.76 112.75 -16.28
C LEU A 815 135.79 113.70 -15.56
N LEU A 816 134.88 113.19 -14.72
CA LEU A 816 133.88 113.96 -13.98
C LEU A 816 134.41 114.48 -12.63
N SER A 817 135.63 115.03 -12.64
CA SER A 817 136.22 115.71 -11.48
C SER A 817 135.73 117.16 -11.28
N LYS A 818 134.62 117.55 -11.94
CA LYS A 818 133.95 118.85 -11.77
C LYS A 818 132.45 118.85 -12.12
N ASP A 819 131.69 119.46 -11.23
CA ASP A 819 130.46 120.24 -11.44
C ASP A 819 129.15 119.55 -11.90
N SER A 820 128.52 118.88 -10.92
CA SER A 820 127.33 119.38 -10.19
C SER A 820 125.88 119.28 -10.75
N MET A 821 125.04 118.57 -9.96
CA MET A 821 123.66 118.91 -9.51
C MET A 821 122.41 118.58 -10.35
N ASP A 822 121.64 117.61 -9.80
CA ASP A 822 120.18 117.59 -9.53
C ASP A 822 119.13 117.89 -10.62
N ASN A 823 118.15 116.97 -10.78
CA ASN A 823 116.79 117.10 -10.19
C ASN A 823 115.88 115.87 -10.49
N PHE A 824 114.92 115.56 -9.60
CA PHE A 824 113.97 114.41 -9.69
C PHE A 824 112.51 114.83 -9.39
N LYS A 825 111.49 114.28 -10.10
CA LYS A 825 110.15 113.86 -9.57
C LYS A 825 109.08 113.42 -10.61
N ALA A 826 108.08 112.68 -10.12
CA ALA A 826 106.69 112.44 -10.62
C ALA A 826 106.37 111.11 -11.38
N ILE A 827 105.08 110.69 -11.32
CA ILE A 827 104.53 109.32 -11.49
C ILE A 827 103.19 109.34 -12.28
N SER A 828 102.65 108.21 -12.82
CA SER A 828 101.37 108.13 -13.60
C SER A 828 100.62 106.77 -13.55
N ASN A 829 99.41 106.67 -14.18
CA ASN A 829 98.31 105.66 -13.95
C ASN A 829 97.87 104.85 -15.21
N THR A 830 96.89 103.89 -15.15
CA THR A 830 95.75 103.58 -16.11
C THR A 830 95.02 102.19 -15.93
N SER A 831 94.01 101.79 -16.77
CA SER A 831 92.96 100.74 -16.49
C SER A 831 92.14 100.09 -17.67
N HIS A 832 91.44 98.94 -17.41
CA HIS A 832 90.16 98.35 -18.00
C HIS A 832 90.03 97.20 -19.08
N LEU A 833 89.15 96.19 -18.79
CA LEU A 833 88.15 95.40 -19.64
C LEU A 833 88.59 94.28 -20.67
N ARG A 834 87.81 93.28 -21.22
CA ARG A 834 86.41 92.68 -21.15
C ARG A 834 86.34 91.17 -21.67
N ASN A 835 85.19 90.46 -21.57
CA ASN A 835 84.90 89.02 -21.91
C ASN A 835 83.94 88.73 -23.13
N ASP A 836 83.60 87.45 -23.42
CA ASP A 836 82.37 86.97 -24.13
C ASP A 836 81.81 85.60 -23.60
N PRO A 837 80.49 85.39 -23.39
CA PRO A 837 79.93 84.14 -22.83
C PRO A 837 79.03 83.27 -23.75
N HIS A 838 78.67 83.68 -24.98
CA HIS A 838 77.52 83.08 -25.71
C HIS A 838 77.63 81.57 -26.01
N TYR A 839 78.84 81.05 -26.22
CA TYR A 839 79.09 79.64 -26.58
C TYR A 839 78.47 78.62 -25.59
N ARG A 840 78.50 78.90 -24.29
CA ARG A 840 78.03 77.98 -23.24
C ARG A 840 76.51 77.72 -23.28
N LEU A 841 75.73 78.59 -23.92
CA LEU A 841 74.27 78.47 -24.01
C LEU A 841 73.82 77.43 -25.05
N ALA A 842 74.64 77.14 -26.07
CA ALA A 842 74.30 76.20 -27.12
C ALA A 842 74.36 74.74 -26.64
N GLU A 843 75.31 74.41 -25.77
CA GLU A 843 75.55 73.06 -25.26
C GLU A 843 74.50 72.62 -24.22
N THR A 844 73.99 73.55 -23.40
CA THR A 844 72.90 73.24 -22.45
C THR A 844 71.59 72.96 -23.20
N LYS A 845 71.35 73.64 -24.33
CA LYS A 845 70.16 73.47 -25.17
C LYS A 845 70.02 72.04 -25.71
N THR A 846 71.09 71.45 -26.24
CA THR A 846 71.05 70.07 -26.79
C THR A 846 70.87 69.01 -25.70
N LYS A 847 71.53 69.18 -24.54
CA LYS A 847 71.36 68.28 -23.39
C LYS A 847 69.93 68.30 -22.82
N LEU A 848 69.31 69.49 -22.75
CA LEU A 848 67.89 69.63 -22.39
C LEU A 848 66.96 68.99 -23.43
N GLN A 849 67.29 69.08 -24.72
CA GLN A 849 66.48 68.51 -25.79
C GLN A 849 66.41 66.98 -25.70
N TRP A 850 67.53 66.30 -25.42
CA TRP A 850 67.54 64.84 -25.21
C TRP A 850 66.73 64.43 -23.97
N LEU A 851 66.88 65.13 -22.83
CA LEU A 851 66.06 64.89 -21.64
C LEU A 851 64.55 65.10 -21.92
N CYS A 852 64.20 66.06 -22.77
CA CYS A 852 62.82 66.24 -23.24
C CYS A 852 62.32 65.11 -24.15
N GLU A 853 63.19 64.30 -24.76
CA GLU A 853 62.83 63.16 -25.60
C GLU A 853 62.72 61.88 -24.77
N GLU A 854 63.66 61.62 -23.87
CA GLU A 854 63.59 60.58 -22.83
C GLU A 854 62.32 60.72 -21.95
N VAL A 855 61.95 61.97 -21.59
CA VAL A 855 60.69 62.25 -20.88
C VAL A 855 59.44 62.10 -21.76
N LYS A 856 59.53 62.27 -23.09
CA LYS A 856 58.42 61.91 -23.99
C LYS A 856 58.26 60.40 -24.04
N GLU A 857 59.33 59.63 -24.14
CA GLU A 857 59.20 58.17 -24.23
C GLU A 857 58.66 57.56 -22.93
N ARG A 858 59.13 57.97 -21.75
CA ARG A 858 58.49 57.54 -20.48
C ARG A 858 57.02 57.95 -20.39
N LYS A 859 56.62 59.11 -20.92
CA LYS A 859 55.21 59.49 -21.02
C LYS A 859 54.43 58.60 -21.99
N GLU A 860 55.04 58.17 -23.08
CA GLU A 860 54.43 57.25 -24.06
C GLU A 860 54.30 55.82 -23.52
N GLN A 861 55.28 55.35 -22.74
CA GLN A 861 55.23 54.08 -22.03
C GLN A 861 54.16 54.11 -20.92
N ASN A 862 54.12 55.17 -20.10
CA ASN A 862 53.06 55.36 -19.11
C ASN A 862 51.67 55.47 -19.75
N ARG A 863 51.53 56.15 -20.91
CA ARG A 863 50.28 56.14 -21.70
C ARG A 863 49.88 54.73 -22.12
N LYS A 864 50.80 53.91 -22.62
CA LYS A 864 50.52 52.51 -23.00
C LYS A 864 50.02 51.69 -21.80
N ILE A 865 50.67 51.80 -20.64
CA ILE A 865 50.24 51.14 -19.40
C ILE A 865 48.87 51.67 -18.94
N GLN A 866 48.64 52.98 -19.03
CA GLN A 866 47.38 53.62 -18.67
C GLN A 866 46.23 53.18 -19.60
N CYS A 867 46.49 53.02 -20.89
CA CYS A 867 45.53 52.45 -21.85
C CYS A 867 45.27 50.95 -21.59
N GLN A 868 46.28 50.16 -21.19
CA GLN A 868 46.08 48.77 -20.78
C GLN A 868 45.23 48.66 -19.50
N LEU A 869 45.43 49.56 -18.54
CA LEU A 869 44.62 49.65 -17.32
C LEU A 869 43.20 50.15 -17.60
N GLN A 870 43.03 51.09 -18.53
CA GLN A 870 41.71 51.51 -19.01
C GLN A 870 40.99 50.35 -19.70
N HIS A 871 41.68 49.60 -20.56
CA HIS A 871 41.12 48.44 -21.26
C HIS A 871 40.70 47.33 -20.29
N SER A 872 41.48 47.01 -19.26
CA SER A 872 41.07 46.03 -18.24
C SER A 872 39.94 46.54 -17.34
N GLN A 873 39.88 47.84 -17.05
CA GLN A 873 38.73 48.46 -16.39
C GLN A 873 37.46 48.45 -17.28
N GLU A 874 37.61 48.57 -18.59
CA GLU A 874 36.51 48.47 -19.57
C GLU A 874 36.00 47.03 -19.69
N GLN A 875 36.89 46.05 -19.84
CA GLN A 875 36.53 44.63 -19.78
C GLN A 875 35.81 44.26 -18.47
N LEU A 876 36.25 44.81 -17.33
CA LEU A 876 35.59 44.58 -16.03
C LEU A 876 34.24 45.32 -15.90
N LYS A 877 34.01 46.42 -16.65
CA LYS A 877 32.69 47.05 -16.75
C LYS A 877 31.76 46.25 -17.66
N GLU A 878 32.25 45.79 -18.81
CA GLU A 878 31.53 44.94 -19.75
C GLU A 878 31.12 43.61 -19.08
N GLN A 879 32.03 42.95 -18.35
CA GLN A 879 31.70 41.75 -17.58
C GLN A 879 30.66 42.01 -16.48
N ARG A 880 30.66 43.18 -15.84
CA ARG A 880 29.59 43.56 -14.89
C ARG A 880 28.27 43.74 -15.63
N GLN A 881 28.23 44.58 -16.67
CA GLN A 881 27.05 44.83 -17.49
C GLN A 881 26.45 43.54 -18.08
N ASN A 882 27.28 42.61 -18.52
CA ASN A 882 26.83 41.30 -18.99
C ASN A 882 26.16 40.51 -17.86
N ARG A 883 26.77 40.42 -16.67
CA ARG A 883 26.17 39.73 -15.51
C ARG A 883 24.94 40.44 -14.95
N ASP A 884 24.91 41.78 -15.00
CA ASP A 884 23.74 42.58 -14.65
C ASP A 884 22.59 42.28 -15.65
N SER A 885 22.89 42.17 -16.95
CA SER A 885 21.91 41.77 -17.98
C SER A 885 21.45 40.31 -17.88
N GLU A 886 22.33 39.39 -17.45
CA GLU A 886 21.98 38.01 -17.11
C GLU A 886 21.01 37.96 -15.91
N LEU A 887 21.29 38.76 -14.88
CA LEU A 887 20.43 38.89 -13.70
C LEU A 887 19.08 39.54 -14.06
N GLU A 888 19.06 40.56 -14.91
CA GLU A 888 17.83 41.15 -15.45
C GLU A 888 17.03 40.13 -16.27
N ALA A 889 17.67 39.36 -17.15
CA ALA A 889 17.01 38.31 -17.94
C ALA A 889 16.45 37.18 -17.06
N LEU A 890 17.17 36.77 -16.02
CA LEU A 890 16.68 35.81 -15.02
C LEU A 890 15.52 36.38 -14.20
N CYS A 891 15.56 37.67 -13.84
CA CYS A 891 14.45 38.35 -13.19
C CYS A 891 13.21 38.43 -14.11
N GLN A 892 13.40 38.71 -15.40
CA GLN A 892 12.34 38.70 -16.41
C GLN A 892 11.70 37.31 -16.54
N GLN A 893 12.50 36.24 -16.65
CA GLN A 893 12.01 34.86 -16.65
C GLN A 893 11.23 34.50 -15.37
N ILE A 894 11.70 34.97 -14.20
CA ILE A 894 10.98 34.79 -12.93
C ILE A 894 9.66 35.58 -12.93
N THR A 895 9.59 36.77 -13.51
CA THR A 895 8.32 37.51 -13.66
C THR A 895 7.37 36.86 -14.67
N GLU A 896 7.87 36.30 -15.78
CA GLU A 896 7.05 35.52 -16.70
C GLU A 896 6.47 34.26 -16.04
N GLN A 897 7.28 33.53 -15.26
CA GLN A 897 6.80 32.34 -14.53
C GLN A 897 5.74 32.71 -13.49
N LYS A 898 5.91 33.85 -12.79
CA LYS A 898 4.88 34.39 -11.89
C LYS A 898 3.61 34.78 -12.64
N GLN A 899 3.72 35.40 -13.81
CA GLN A 899 2.57 35.76 -14.63
C GLN A 899 1.82 34.51 -15.12
N LYS A 900 2.53 33.51 -15.67
CA LYS A 900 1.96 32.23 -16.12
C LYS A 900 1.26 31.47 -14.98
N LEU A 901 1.76 31.60 -13.74
CA LEU A 901 1.11 31.06 -12.55
C LEU A 901 -0.18 31.83 -12.18
N VAL A 902 -0.17 33.17 -12.27
CA VAL A 902 -1.37 34.00 -12.06
C VAL A 902 -2.43 33.74 -13.14
N GLU A 903 -2.02 33.55 -14.39
CA GLU A 903 -2.88 33.15 -15.51
C GLU A 903 -3.52 31.77 -15.24
N ALA A 904 -2.73 30.77 -14.83
CA ALA A 904 -3.24 29.44 -14.48
C ALA A 904 -4.21 29.46 -13.26
N ASP A 905 -3.94 30.28 -12.24
CA ASP A 905 -4.87 30.46 -11.11
C ASP A 905 -6.14 31.25 -11.53
N GLN A 906 -6.07 32.08 -12.57
CA GLN A 906 -7.24 32.75 -13.14
C GLN A 906 -8.08 31.80 -14.02
N GLU A 907 -7.47 31.01 -14.90
CA GLU A 907 -8.14 29.94 -15.64
C GLU A 907 -8.85 28.96 -14.69
N LYS A 908 -8.20 28.60 -13.58
CA LYS A 908 -8.77 27.74 -12.53
C LYS A 908 -9.97 28.37 -11.84
N LYS A 909 -10.00 29.69 -11.58
CA LYS A 909 -11.20 30.38 -11.08
C LYS A 909 -12.31 30.36 -12.13
N GLU A 910 -12.00 30.67 -13.38
CA GLU A 910 -13.00 30.62 -14.46
C GLU A 910 -13.58 29.22 -14.66
N LEU A 911 -12.77 28.16 -14.52
CA LEU A 911 -13.23 26.77 -14.60
C LEU A 911 -14.14 26.39 -13.41
N LEU A 912 -13.90 26.96 -12.23
CA LEU A 912 -14.79 26.82 -11.07
C LEU A 912 -16.11 27.59 -11.28
N GLU A 913 -16.08 28.82 -11.78
CA GLU A 913 -17.30 29.57 -12.16
C GLU A 913 -18.08 28.84 -13.27
N LYS A 914 -17.38 28.30 -14.28
CA LYS A 914 -17.96 27.47 -15.34
C LYS A 914 -18.44 26.10 -14.82
N SER A 915 -18.06 25.67 -13.61
CA SER A 915 -18.73 24.55 -12.92
C SER A 915 -19.99 25.06 -12.24
N GLN A 916 -19.90 26.08 -11.40
CA GLN A 916 -21.01 26.66 -10.65
C GLN A 916 -22.20 27.01 -11.56
N ARG A 917 -21.96 27.67 -12.70
CA ARG A 917 -23.01 27.96 -13.70
C ARG A 917 -23.68 26.70 -14.27
N ARG A 918 -22.95 25.60 -14.47
CA ARG A 918 -23.52 24.32 -14.91
C ARG A 918 -24.25 23.59 -13.78
N ASP A 919 -23.83 23.76 -12.54
CA ASP A 919 -24.51 23.24 -11.36
C ASP A 919 -25.83 24.02 -11.10
N GLU A 920 -25.83 25.34 -11.36
CA GLU A 920 -27.03 26.22 -11.39
C GLU A 920 -27.98 25.86 -12.56
N GLU A 921 -27.47 25.68 -13.78
CA GLU A 921 -28.25 25.18 -14.93
C GLU A 921 -28.86 23.81 -14.63
N MET A 922 -28.11 22.91 -13.99
CA MET A 922 -28.60 21.59 -13.59
C MET A 922 -29.71 21.69 -12.52
N TRP A 923 -29.58 22.62 -11.57
CA TRP A 923 -30.61 22.89 -10.57
C TRP A 923 -31.91 23.41 -11.22
N LEU A 924 -31.80 24.38 -12.14
CA LEU A 924 -32.94 24.90 -12.92
C LEU A 924 -33.59 23.82 -13.79
N LEU A 925 -32.81 22.90 -14.37
CA LEU A 925 -33.33 21.75 -15.12
C LEU A 925 -34.02 20.73 -14.22
N GLN A 926 -33.51 20.48 -13.00
CA GLN A 926 -34.17 19.61 -12.02
C GLN A 926 -35.52 20.20 -11.57
N ASP A 927 -35.57 21.49 -11.28
CA ASP A 927 -36.81 22.22 -10.93
C ASP A 927 -37.84 22.14 -12.06
N ARG A 928 -37.40 22.40 -13.30
CA ARG A 928 -38.22 22.25 -14.51
C ARG A 928 -38.74 20.83 -14.74
N VAL A 929 -37.99 19.80 -14.34
CA VAL A 929 -38.44 18.39 -14.37
C VAL A 929 -39.47 18.11 -13.27
N MET A 930 -39.29 18.63 -12.05
CA MET A 930 -40.27 18.49 -10.97
C MET A 930 -41.63 19.13 -11.33
N ASP A 931 -41.61 20.30 -11.97
CA ASP A 931 -42.82 20.95 -12.50
C ASP A 931 -43.51 20.12 -13.60
N LEU A 932 -42.74 19.56 -14.54
CA LEU A 932 -43.28 18.68 -15.58
C LEU A 932 -43.86 17.40 -14.99
N GLU A 933 -43.18 16.75 -14.05
CA GLU A 933 -43.72 15.59 -13.33
C GLU A 933 -45.02 15.93 -12.58
N ARG A 934 -45.07 17.10 -11.92
CA ARG A 934 -46.28 17.57 -11.23
C ARG A 934 -47.43 17.78 -12.20
N SER A 935 -47.16 18.39 -13.36
CA SER A 935 -48.14 18.59 -14.43
C SER A 935 -48.63 17.27 -15.03
N THR A 936 -47.74 16.29 -15.27
CA THR A 936 -48.15 14.96 -15.75
C THR A 936 -48.96 14.17 -14.72
N ARG A 937 -48.65 14.27 -13.43
CA ARG A 937 -49.45 13.68 -12.34
C ARG A 937 -50.85 14.28 -12.32
N MET A 938 -50.98 15.61 -12.30
CA MET A 938 -52.29 16.27 -12.37
C MET A 938 -53.07 15.93 -13.64
N ALA A 939 -52.40 15.72 -14.78
CA ALA A 939 -53.04 15.26 -16.01
C ALA A 939 -53.51 13.79 -15.94
N LEU A 940 -52.82 12.92 -15.19
CA LEU A 940 -53.26 11.56 -14.90
C LEU A 940 -54.46 11.58 -13.94
N ASP A 941 -54.40 12.35 -12.85
CA ASP A 941 -55.52 12.53 -11.90
C ASP A 941 -56.81 13.01 -12.64
N HIS A 942 -56.66 13.88 -13.64
CA HIS A 942 -57.74 14.31 -14.51
C HIS A 942 -58.24 13.23 -15.48
N LEU A 943 -57.41 12.28 -15.90
CA LEU A 943 -57.84 11.11 -16.70
C LEU A 943 -58.50 10.03 -15.82
N GLU A 944 -58.17 9.97 -14.54
CA GLU A 944 -58.79 9.03 -13.60
C GLU A 944 -60.20 9.46 -13.18
N SER A 945 -60.49 10.76 -13.21
CA SER A 945 -61.82 11.33 -12.93
C SER A 945 -62.78 11.34 -14.14
N VAL A 946 -62.41 10.75 -15.28
CA VAL A 946 -63.30 10.63 -16.46
C VAL A 946 -64.28 9.45 -16.29
N PRO A 947 -65.62 9.68 -16.35
CA PRO A 947 -66.62 8.66 -16.03
C PRO A 947 -66.76 7.53 -17.05
N GLU A 948 -66.10 7.60 -18.21
CA GLU A 948 -66.13 6.54 -19.23
C GLU A 948 -65.66 5.17 -18.68
N LYS A 949 -64.80 5.16 -17.64
CA LYS A 949 -64.38 3.94 -16.92
C LYS A 949 -65.56 3.13 -16.33
N LEU A 950 -66.71 3.75 -16.05
CA LEU A 950 -67.90 3.05 -15.56
C LEU A 950 -68.56 2.18 -16.66
N SER A 951 -68.56 2.64 -17.91
CA SER A 951 -69.15 1.88 -19.03
C SER A 951 -68.43 0.56 -19.33
N LEU A 952 -67.13 0.48 -18.99
CA LEU A 952 -66.36 -0.77 -19.09
C LEU A 952 -66.79 -1.78 -18.02
N LEU A 953 -67.17 -1.33 -16.81
CA LEU A 953 -67.66 -2.21 -15.75
C LEU A 953 -69.01 -2.84 -16.10
N ASP A 954 -69.91 -2.08 -16.74
CA ASP A 954 -71.16 -2.65 -17.29
C ASP A 954 -70.86 -3.71 -18.38
N SER A 955 -69.92 -3.44 -19.29
CA SER A 955 -69.53 -4.44 -20.31
C SER A 955 -68.86 -5.71 -19.74
N MET A 956 -68.22 -5.61 -18.56
CA MET A 956 -67.73 -6.78 -17.83
C MET A 956 -68.86 -7.57 -17.17
N LYS A 957 -69.98 -6.92 -16.83
CA LYS A 957 -71.17 -7.56 -16.28
C LYS A 957 -71.91 -8.38 -17.32
N ASP A 958 -72.08 -7.85 -18.54
CA ASP A 958 -72.62 -8.59 -19.69
C ASP A 958 -71.82 -9.87 -19.99
N LEU A 959 -70.50 -9.85 -19.77
CA LEU A 959 -69.62 -11.01 -19.92
C LEU A 959 -69.81 -12.06 -18.81
N CYS A 960 -70.13 -11.65 -17.57
CA CYS A 960 -70.49 -12.58 -16.49
C CYS A 960 -71.85 -13.23 -16.75
N ASP A 961 -72.86 -12.47 -17.18
CA ASP A 961 -74.17 -12.98 -17.56
C ASP A 961 -74.06 -13.97 -18.75
N SER A 962 -73.16 -13.69 -19.70
CA SER A 962 -72.79 -14.60 -20.80
C SER A 962 -72.05 -15.88 -20.34
N HIS A 963 -71.41 -15.87 -19.16
CA HIS A 963 -70.81 -17.06 -18.55
C HIS A 963 -71.89 -17.95 -17.93
N GLN A 964 -72.79 -17.36 -17.14
CA GLN A 964 -73.88 -18.08 -16.48
C GLN A 964 -74.88 -18.69 -17.47
N GLN A 965 -75.17 -18.00 -18.59
CA GLN A 965 -75.95 -18.60 -19.69
C GLN A 965 -75.25 -19.82 -20.33
N ARG A 966 -73.91 -19.89 -20.27
CA ARG A 966 -73.11 -21.01 -20.78
C ARG A 966 -73.20 -22.22 -19.86
N GLU A 967 -73.05 -21.99 -18.55
CA GLU A 967 -73.21 -23.00 -17.50
C GLU A 967 -74.60 -23.66 -17.57
N VAL A 968 -75.68 -22.87 -17.66
CA VAL A 968 -77.06 -23.37 -17.82
C VAL A 968 -77.26 -24.18 -19.11
N MET A 969 -76.50 -23.89 -20.18
CA MET A 969 -76.51 -24.71 -21.40
C MET A 969 -75.71 -26.00 -21.23
N GLU A 970 -74.58 -25.98 -20.52
CA GLU A 970 -73.79 -27.17 -20.21
C GLU A 970 -74.53 -28.13 -19.27
N GLU A 971 -75.28 -27.64 -18.29
CA GLU A 971 -76.20 -28.43 -17.46
C GLU A 971 -77.27 -29.14 -18.31
N ARG A 972 -77.87 -28.44 -19.28
CA ARG A 972 -78.82 -29.03 -20.23
C ARG A 972 -78.15 -30.10 -21.10
N TYR A 973 -76.91 -29.90 -21.55
CA TYR A 973 -76.15 -30.91 -22.27
C TYR A 973 -75.71 -32.10 -21.39
N ALA A 974 -75.57 -31.92 -20.08
CA ALA A 974 -75.40 -33.02 -19.15
C ALA A 974 -76.69 -33.84 -19.02
N GLN A 975 -77.84 -33.19 -18.80
CA GLN A 975 -79.15 -33.82 -18.74
C GLN A 975 -79.50 -34.56 -20.04
N TYR A 976 -79.23 -33.97 -21.21
CA TYR A 976 -79.42 -34.66 -22.49
C TYR A 976 -78.49 -35.87 -22.67
N ARG A 977 -77.24 -35.82 -22.17
CA ARG A 977 -76.37 -37.00 -22.17
C ARG A 977 -76.85 -38.10 -21.22
N GLU A 978 -77.39 -37.74 -20.06
CA GLU A 978 -77.99 -38.69 -19.12
C GLU A 978 -79.26 -39.34 -19.70
N ILE A 979 -80.14 -38.56 -20.33
CA ILE A 979 -81.32 -39.08 -21.05
C ILE A 979 -80.89 -40.02 -22.19
N VAL A 980 -79.93 -39.63 -23.03
CA VAL A 980 -79.40 -40.49 -24.10
C VAL A 980 -78.75 -41.76 -23.54
N GLY A 981 -78.01 -41.67 -22.43
CA GLY A 981 -77.46 -42.82 -21.72
C GLY A 981 -78.54 -43.76 -21.18
N SER A 982 -79.62 -43.23 -20.60
CA SER A 982 -80.75 -44.02 -20.12
C SER A 982 -81.49 -44.73 -21.28
N LEU A 983 -81.62 -44.08 -22.44
CA LEU A 983 -82.21 -44.67 -23.65
C LEU A 983 -81.29 -45.73 -24.27
N GLN A 984 -79.96 -45.55 -24.22
CA GLN A 984 -79.00 -46.58 -24.60
C GLN A 984 -79.06 -47.77 -23.64
N GLN A 985 -79.13 -47.54 -22.33
CA GLN A 985 -79.30 -48.58 -21.32
C GLN A 985 -80.60 -49.36 -21.52
N GLN A 986 -81.73 -48.68 -21.76
CA GLN A 986 -83.01 -49.32 -22.09
C GLN A 986 -82.96 -50.09 -23.42
N LEU A 987 -82.22 -49.61 -24.42
CA LEU A 987 -82.01 -50.31 -25.68
C LEU A 987 -81.17 -51.58 -25.48
N GLU A 988 -80.13 -51.54 -24.64
CA GLU A 988 -79.34 -52.73 -24.29
C GLU A 988 -80.11 -53.72 -23.41
N ASP A 989 -80.93 -53.23 -22.48
CA ASP A 989 -81.85 -54.06 -21.71
C ASP A 989 -82.94 -54.69 -22.59
N SER A 990 -83.44 -53.98 -23.60
CA SER A 990 -84.37 -54.56 -24.58
C SER A 990 -83.67 -55.61 -25.46
N LYS A 991 -82.41 -55.40 -25.86
CA LYS A 991 -81.60 -56.41 -26.57
C LYS A 991 -81.35 -57.63 -25.68
N ARG A 992 -81.05 -57.44 -24.39
CA ARG A 992 -80.91 -58.53 -23.41
C ARG A 992 -82.22 -59.30 -23.26
N ARG A 993 -83.35 -58.63 -23.02
CA ARG A 993 -84.68 -59.28 -22.95
C ARG A 993 -85.08 -60.00 -24.25
N ILE A 994 -84.71 -59.47 -25.42
CA ILE A 994 -84.93 -60.15 -26.71
C ILE A 994 -84.02 -61.38 -26.87
N GLN A 995 -82.80 -61.33 -26.33
CA GLN A 995 -81.89 -62.48 -26.32
C GLN A 995 -82.33 -63.54 -25.31
N GLU A 996 -82.77 -63.13 -24.12
CA GLU A 996 -83.43 -63.97 -23.12
C GLU A 996 -84.70 -64.62 -23.72
N TYR A 997 -85.56 -63.88 -24.43
CA TYR A 997 -86.70 -64.43 -25.16
C TYR A 997 -86.31 -65.41 -26.28
N ARG A 998 -85.15 -65.24 -26.93
CA ARG A 998 -84.62 -66.22 -27.89
C ARG A 998 -84.15 -67.48 -27.19
N GLU A 999 -83.48 -67.35 -26.05
CA GLU A 999 -83.04 -68.49 -25.24
C GLU A 999 -84.21 -69.22 -24.57
N GLU A 1000 -85.23 -68.50 -24.11
CA GLU A 1000 -86.50 -69.07 -23.64
C GLU A 1000 -87.29 -69.69 -24.78
N LYS A 1001 -87.30 -69.10 -25.98
CA LYS A 1001 -87.86 -69.75 -27.17
C LYS A 1001 -87.10 -71.04 -27.50
N VAL A 1002 -85.77 -71.07 -27.42
CA VAL A 1002 -84.97 -72.31 -27.62
C VAL A 1002 -85.23 -73.33 -26.50
N LYS A 1003 -85.42 -72.90 -25.24
CA LYS A 1003 -85.81 -73.77 -24.11
C LYS A 1003 -87.24 -74.31 -24.30
N ALA A 1004 -88.17 -73.50 -24.82
CA ALA A 1004 -89.54 -73.89 -25.15
C ALA A 1004 -89.61 -74.79 -26.38
N GLU A 1005 -88.76 -74.58 -27.39
CA GLU A 1005 -88.59 -75.48 -28.53
C GLU A 1005 -87.96 -76.81 -28.09
N ALA A 1006 -87.00 -76.80 -27.15
CA ALA A 1006 -86.50 -78.04 -26.52
C ALA A 1006 -87.57 -78.77 -25.69
N HIS A 1007 -88.45 -78.04 -24.99
CA HIS A 1007 -89.63 -78.62 -24.33
C HIS A 1007 -90.69 -79.12 -25.33
N SER A 1008 -90.87 -78.44 -26.46
CA SER A 1008 -91.75 -78.84 -27.55
C SER A 1008 -91.23 -80.11 -28.23
N VAL A 1009 -89.93 -80.23 -28.49
CA VAL A 1009 -89.29 -81.46 -28.97
C VAL A 1009 -89.48 -82.61 -27.97
N ARG A 1010 -89.37 -82.34 -26.66
CA ARG A 1010 -89.64 -83.34 -25.59
C ARG A 1010 -91.11 -83.76 -25.49
N LEU A 1011 -92.05 -83.01 -26.06
CA LEU A 1011 -93.48 -83.36 -26.20
C LEU A 1011 -93.80 -83.97 -27.58
N ALA A 1012 -93.08 -83.58 -28.63
CA ALA A 1012 -93.15 -84.18 -29.96
C ALA A 1012 -92.66 -85.64 -29.94
N SER A 1013 -91.64 -85.95 -29.13
CA SER A 1013 -91.19 -87.32 -28.85
C SER A 1013 -92.21 -88.20 -28.10
N LEU A 1014 -93.36 -87.65 -27.70
CA LEU A 1014 -94.45 -88.37 -27.02
C LEU A 1014 -95.77 -88.39 -27.82
N SER A 1015 -95.75 -87.99 -29.10
CA SER A 1015 -96.99 -87.79 -29.89
C SER A 1015 -96.95 -88.36 -31.33
N SER A 1016 -96.18 -89.43 -31.59
CA SER A 1016 -96.03 -90.02 -32.92
C SER A 1016 -96.20 -91.56 -33.02
N SER A 1017 -97.20 -92.13 -32.35
CA SER A 1017 -97.80 -93.43 -32.73
C SER A 1017 -99.22 -93.55 -32.15
N LEU A 1018 -100.26 -93.06 -32.82
CA LEU A 1018 -101.00 -93.67 -33.95
C LEU A 1018 -102.13 -94.64 -33.57
N ARG A 1019 -103.35 -94.05 -33.56
CA ARG A 1019 -104.57 -94.56 -34.25
C ARG A 1019 -105.44 -95.60 -33.50
N ALA A 1020 -106.75 -95.50 -33.81
CA ALA A 1020 -107.82 -96.48 -33.61
C ALA A 1020 -108.40 -96.73 -32.19
N HIS A 1021 -109.51 -96.03 -31.92
CA HIS A 1021 -110.82 -96.60 -31.56
C HIS A 1021 -110.98 -97.71 -30.49
N ASN A 1022 -111.77 -97.33 -29.46
CA ASN A 1022 -112.89 -98.07 -28.87
C ASN A 1022 -112.65 -99.17 -27.81
N SER A 1023 -113.40 -98.99 -26.72
CA SER A 1023 -114.11 -99.99 -25.90
C SER A 1023 -113.38 -100.91 -24.90
N SER A 1024 -114.05 -101.02 -23.74
CA SER A 1024 -114.15 -102.16 -22.80
C SER A 1024 -112.97 -102.59 -21.91
N LEU A 1025 -113.18 -102.30 -20.61
CA LEU A 1025 -113.19 -103.24 -19.46
C LEU A 1025 -111.89 -103.86 -18.92
N SER A 1026 -111.67 -103.54 -17.64
CA SER A 1026 -111.33 -104.44 -16.51
C SER A 1026 -109.93 -105.05 -16.35
N ASN A 1027 -109.38 -104.73 -15.17
CA ASN A 1027 -108.74 -105.63 -14.20
C ASN A 1027 -107.29 -106.14 -14.38
N SER A 1028 -106.49 -105.79 -13.36
CA SER A 1028 -105.72 -106.70 -12.50
C SER A 1028 -104.22 -106.97 -12.71
N LEU A 1029 -103.48 -106.55 -11.66
CA LEU A 1029 -102.45 -107.31 -10.90
C LEU A 1029 -100.95 -107.24 -11.26
N LEU A 1030 -100.20 -106.90 -10.20
CA LEU A 1030 -98.85 -107.34 -9.79
C LEU A 1030 -97.59 -106.80 -10.50
N SER A 1031 -96.70 -106.24 -9.66
CA SER A 1031 -95.24 -106.53 -9.47
C SER A 1031 -94.38 -106.98 -10.67
N ASP A 1032 -93.10 -106.59 -10.79
CA ASP A 1032 -92.13 -106.59 -9.68
C ASP A 1032 -90.79 -105.81 -9.88
N HIS A 1033 -90.07 -105.64 -8.75
CA HIS A 1033 -88.60 -105.69 -8.58
C HIS A 1033 -87.60 -104.70 -9.28
N SER A 1034 -87.19 -103.69 -8.50
CA SER A 1034 -85.80 -103.57 -7.93
C SER A 1034 -84.60 -102.92 -8.67
N ALA A 1035 -83.52 -102.71 -7.87
CA ALA A 1035 -82.08 -102.60 -8.21
C ALA A 1035 -81.43 -101.24 -8.59
N ALA A 1036 -81.05 -100.50 -7.53
CA ALA A 1036 -79.88 -99.62 -7.30
C ALA A 1036 -78.67 -99.56 -8.27
N SER A 1037 -77.86 -98.47 -8.19
CA SER A 1037 -76.43 -98.52 -7.74
C SER A 1037 -75.64 -97.17 -7.66
N LEU A 1038 -75.30 -96.74 -6.43
CA LEU A 1038 -74.00 -96.22 -5.92
C LEU A 1038 -73.04 -95.23 -6.69
N LYS A 1039 -72.69 -94.12 -5.99
CA LYS A 1039 -71.35 -93.43 -5.85
C LYS A 1039 -70.66 -92.82 -7.11
N GLY A 1040 -69.78 -91.81 -7.02
CA GLY A 1040 -69.44 -90.87 -5.91
C GLY A 1040 -67.96 -90.39 -5.86
N ARG A 1041 -67.72 -89.21 -5.22
CA ARG A 1041 -66.47 -88.70 -4.58
C ARG A 1041 -65.36 -87.93 -5.36
N HIS A 1042 -65.17 -86.66 -4.91
CA HIS A 1042 -63.92 -85.94 -4.50
C HIS A 1042 -62.86 -85.34 -5.46
N SER A 1043 -62.19 -84.31 -4.90
CA SER A 1043 -60.83 -83.74 -5.15
C SER A 1043 -60.55 -82.94 -6.44
N ASP A 1044 -59.78 -81.83 -6.44
CA ASP A 1044 -59.23 -81.00 -5.33
C ASP A 1044 -58.65 -79.61 -5.76
N PHE A 1045 -58.63 -78.66 -4.81
CA PHE A 1045 -57.66 -77.55 -4.56
C PHE A 1045 -57.45 -76.26 -5.41
N LEU A 1046 -56.96 -75.23 -4.69
CA LEU A 1046 -56.44 -73.88 -5.05
C LEU A 1046 -57.45 -72.81 -5.57
N GLY A 1047 -57.45 -71.55 -5.08
CA GLY A 1047 -56.73 -70.96 -3.93
C GLY A 1047 -56.96 -69.44 -3.70
N ASP A 1048 -57.04 -69.06 -2.41
CA ASP A 1048 -56.61 -67.82 -1.74
C ASP A 1048 -57.03 -66.35 -2.08
N HIS A 1049 -57.74 -65.76 -1.10
CA HIS A 1049 -57.40 -64.56 -0.29
C HIS A 1049 -57.64 -63.07 -0.73
N ILE A 1050 -57.93 -62.28 0.34
CA ILE A 1050 -57.66 -60.85 0.59
C ILE A 1050 -58.72 -59.76 0.25
N GLN A 1051 -58.63 -58.69 1.05
CA GLN A 1051 -59.55 -57.59 1.30
C GLN A 1051 -58.97 -56.22 0.83
N PHE A 1052 -59.59 -55.12 1.31
CA PHE A 1052 -59.08 -53.73 1.51
C PHE A 1052 -59.50 -52.59 0.54
N ILE A 1053 -60.46 -51.79 1.04
CA ILE A 1053 -60.36 -50.33 1.31
C ILE A 1053 -59.76 -49.40 0.23
N THR A 1054 -60.55 -48.40 -0.20
CA THR A 1054 -60.17 -46.97 0.01
C THR A 1054 -61.35 -46.00 -0.13
N MET A 1055 -61.42 -45.00 0.76
CA MET A 1055 -62.12 -43.74 0.52
C MET A 1055 -61.13 -42.69 0.00
N LYS A 1056 -61.63 -41.71 -0.78
CA LYS A 1056 -61.20 -40.31 -0.68
C LYS A 1056 -62.17 -39.39 -1.41
N GLY A 1057 -62.39 -38.22 -0.83
CA GLY A 1057 -62.82 -37.03 -1.57
C GLY A 1057 -61.82 -35.90 -1.30
N LYS A 1058 -61.76 -34.91 -2.18
CA LYS A 1058 -61.31 -33.55 -1.89
C LYS A 1058 -61.79 -32.60 -2.98
N ALA A 1059 -61.87 -31.32 -2.62
CA ALA A 1059 -62.34 -30.25 -3.49
C ALA A 1059 -61.31 -29.89 -4.58
N SER A 1060 -61.80 -29.26 -5.64
CA SER A 1060 -61.37 -27.90 -5.98
C SER A 1060 -62.56 -26.94 -5.88
#